data_AF-A0A930Y7E5-F1
#
_entry.id   AF-A0A930Y7E5-F1
#
_cell.length_a   1.000
_cell.length_b   1.000
_cell.length_c   1.000
_cell.angle_alpha   90.00
_cell.angle_beta   90.00
_cell.angle_gamma   90.00
#
_symmetry.space_group_name_H-M   'P 1'
#
loop_
_entity.id
_entity.type
_entity.pdbx_description
1 polymer ?
#
loop_
_entity_poly.entity_id
_entity_poly.type
_entity_poly.pdbx_seq_one_letter_code
_entity_poly.pdbx_strand_id
1 'polypeptide(L)'
;MSRRPVGRRPLALFASLSTAALYSLTSITLAAPAQAAYQPVPAPIDTTTTGEVAHVNLLSLPGLGSAADLGIARSAGSVHTSTPATVHAEGVNLEATDDLLTALGLDTALLDQLLADASQDAPPTAPDAASDSLIPADGGALDALDPLADLGVSNAEARARYTSDGYCLPASVPLSKSTVSTADVTLLGALVPGGLLSIPGTVSTAQRTDLVENGGAHGARTLTATALGSTADLQVAGGPLVKVLSAPELVAETDGTVAGTTSTFTAPLVEIGGQTYDLADGPQSVPAAAGMLLELSAGTDAVQKTGASISASATAIHVRVTLGGLIDVASVDLFPLTASVSAPSGGPIECGTDPSTDTDGDGLTDDAEAVIGTDPTNPDTDGDGTSDFDEDADSDGLTNGEEVTGSENTAFGNEPTDPTDADSDSDGLSDGTEVAIGTDPNDPDTDGDGTSDFDEDADSDGLTNGQEVTGSENTAFGNEPTDPGNADSDGDGLTDGQETSGSENVAYGNEPTDPTDGDTDDGGTGDGAEISAGTDPNDGADDTFDPSGDDDGDGLTNGEEVSGSANDGYNNEPTDPTDADSDDDGLSDGDEVNITGTDPNNPDTDGDGTPDGDEDSDGDGLTDGQELSGSENTGYDNEPTDPTDADSDDDGLSDGDEIVIGTDPNDPDTDGDGTSDFDEDADSDGLTNGQEVTGSENNGEATDPTDADSDDGGVNDGDEVANGTDPNNGADDDSGTGPGDADDDGDGLTNDQEAIVGTDPTNPDTDGDGTSDADEDADADGLTNLEEFSGSQNTAFGNDPTDPTDADSDDDGLTDGEEVTGSQNNGEPTDPNDSDTDNGGVDDGDEIGNGTDPNDGTDDGGTLPADEDYDNDGLTNAQEIALGTDPRNPDTDGDLLLDGEEVDTYDTDPLDADTDGDQLTDGDEVKVYETDPLDTDTDDDGLGDGREVNSLKTDPLEKDTDGDGLSDGVEVKKYKTNPKKRDTDGDRLNDRVEVKKYKTNPKRKDTDRDGLPDKTEIKGWANKRYDNCPTNPKRKDTDRDGLSDKQEIKRYHTNPCDRDTDHGGASDGNEVKAGSDPLDPHSTPKNPRPSGRITGPTG
;
A
#
# COMPACT_ATOMS: atom_id res chain seq x y z
N MET A 1 19.53 -60.76 -13.61
CA MET A 1 19.57 -61.67 -12.44
C MET A 1 18.87 -60.92 -11.30
N SER A 2 17.87 -61.45 -10.60
CA SER A 2 17.98 -62.36 -9.43
C SER A 2 18.86 -61.78 -8.31
N ARG A 3 18.39 -61.51 -7.08
CA ARG A 3 17.06 -61.80 -6.45
C ARG A 3 16.85 -60.97 -5.14
N ARG A 4 15.56 -60.76 -4.79
CA ARG A 4 14.94 -60.61 -3.44
C ARG A 4 15.68 -61.32 -2.27
N PRO A 5 15.62 -60.83 -1.00
CA PRO A 5 14.40 -60.92 -0.14
C PRO A 5 14.14 -59.76 0.88
N VAL A 6 12.89 -59.30 1.11
CA VAL A 6 11.88 -59.69 2.16
C VAL A 6 12.36 -59.43 3.62
N GLY A 7 11.64 -58.73 4.53
CA GLY A 7 10.25 -58.18 4.55
C GLY A 7 9.33 -58.85 5.60
N ARG A 8 8.11 -58.34 5.89
CA ARG A 8 6.96 -59.12 6.44
C ARG A 8 5.59 -58.39 6.40
N ARG A 9 4.53 -59.18 6.66
CA ARG A 9 3.06 -58.97 6.68
C ARG A 9 2.51 -59.77 7.90
N PRO A 10 1.20 -59.92 8.22
CA PRO A 10 -0.08 -59.48 7.59
C PRO A 10 -0.96 -58.65 8.58
N LEU A 11 -2.29 -58.45 8.50
CA LEU A 11 -3.47 -59.00 7.75
C LEU A 11 -4.49 -57.83 7.55
N ALA A 12 -5.77 -57.88 7.12
CA ALA A 12 -6.75 -58.95 6.87
C ALA A 12 -7.71 -58.62 5.69
N LEU A 13 -8.97 -59.06 5.73
CA LEU A 13 -10.04 -58.87 4.72
C LEU A 13 -11.42 -59.29 5.30
N PHE A 14 -12.55 -58.80 4.76
CA PHE A 14 -13.64 -59.60 4.11
C PHE A 14 -15.05 -58.95 4.02
N ALA A 15 -15.38 -58.44 2.82
CA ALA A 15 -16.55 -58.78 1.98
C ALA A 15 -18.01 -58.91 2.54
N SER A 16 -18.88 -58.02 2.04
CA SER A 16 -20.02 -58.31 1.12
C SER A 16 -21.50 -58.42 1.56
N LEU A 17 -22.35 -57.85 0.67
CA LEU A 17 -23.76 -58.17 0.30
C LEU A 17 -24.97 -57.77 1.20
N SER A 18 -25.65 -56.71 0.75
CA SER A 18 -27.09 -56.62 0.40
C SER A 18 -28.21 -57.05 1.38
N THR A 19 -29.06 -56.05 1.70
CA THR A 19 -30.53 -56.11 1.82
C THR A 19 -31.21 -57.10 2.79
N ALA A 20 -31.87 -56.56 3.83
CA ALA A 20 -33.33 -56.67 4.02
C ALA A 20 -33.81 -55.74 5.17
N ALA A 21 -35.02 -55.19 5.04
CA ALA A 21 -35.66 -54.38 6.09
C ALA A 21 -36.51 -55.24 7.04
N LEU A 22 -36.79 -54.74 8.26
CA LEU A 22 -38.13 -54.61 8.87
C LEU A 22 -38.06 -54.18 10.37
N TYR A 23 -38.77 -53.10 10.72
CA TYR A 23 -39.75 -52.97 11.82
C TYR A 23 -39.65 -53.90 13.07
N SER A 24 -39.84 -53.47 14.33
CA SER A 24 -40.44 -52.21 14.83
C SER A 24 -40.42 -52.03 16.37
N LEU A 25 -40.69 -50.78 16.80
CA LEU A 25 -41.45 -50.37 18.00
C LEU A 25 -41.01 -50.83 19.41
N THR A 26 -40.65 -49.88 20.27
CA THR A 26 -41.62 -49.24 21.20
C THR A 26 -41.03 -47.94 21.80
N SER A 27 -41.88 -47.04 22.28
CA SER A 27 -41.51 -45.63 22.57
C SER A 27 -42.07 -45.10 23.90
N ILE A 28 -41.39 -44.09 24.45
CA ILE A 28 -41.92 -43.06 25.37
C ILE A 28 -41.49 -41.70 24.81
N THR A 29 -42.21 -40.62 25.14
CA THR A 29 -42.30 -39.39 24.34
C THR A 29 -42.24 -38.11 25.17
N LEU A 30 -41.60 -37.08 24.62
CA LEU A 30 -41.87 -35.64 24.73
C LEU A 30 -40.92 -34.95 23.74
N ALA A 31 -41.24 -33.97 22.89
CA ALA A 31 -42.43 -33.52 22.17
C ALA A 31 -41.93 -32.32 21.32
N ALA A 32 -42.02 -32.36 19.99
CA ALA A 32 -41.63 -31.24 19.10
C ALA A 32 -42.83 -30.31 18.83
N PRO A 33 -42.60 -29.07 18.32
CA PRO A 33 -42.45 -28.87 16.87
C PRO A 33 -41.39 -27.79 16.50
N ALA A 34 -41.04 -27.53 15.24
CA ALA A 34 -40.93 -28.37 14.02
C ALA A 34 -40.32 -27.52 12.89
N GLN A 35 -39.46 -28.12 12.05
CA GLN A 35 -39.22 -27.65 10.68
C GLN A 35 -39.69 -28.72 9.69
N ALA A 36 -40.15 -28.27 8.52
CA ALA A 36 -40.86 -29.10 7.56
C ALA A 36 -39.92 -29.92 6.67
N ALA A 37 -40.48 -30.94 6.01
CA ALA A 37 -39.70 -31.76 5.08
C ALA A 37 -39.40 -31.01 3.78
N TYR A 38 -38.10 -31.03 3.42
CA TYR A 38 -37.53 -30.74 2.10
C TYR A 38 -38.54 -30.92 0.95
N GLN A 39 -38.90 -29.83 0.26
CA GLN A 39 -39.61 -29.88 -1.02
C GLN A 39 -38.58 -29.96 -2.16
N PRO A 40 -38.90 -30.62 -3.28
CA PRO A 40 -37.96 -30.75 -4.39
C PRO A 40 -37.82 -29.44 -5.17
N VAL A 41 -36.56 -29.10 -5.44
CA VAL A 41 -36.03 -27.98 -6.23
C VAL A 41 -36.77 -27.80 -7.59
N PRO A 42 -37.20 -26.57 -7.96
CA PRO A 42 -37.40 -26.21 -9.36
C PRO A 42 -36.02 -26.15 -10.05
N ALA A 43 -35.90 -26.76 -11.23
CA ALA A 43 -34.62 -27.10 -11.87
C ALA A 43 -33.55 -25.98 -11.90
N PRO A 44 -32.25 -26.33 -11.94
CA PRO A 44 -31.21 -25.35 -12.27
C PRO A 44 -31.55 -24.66 -13.59
N ILE A 45 -31.14 -23.40 -13.70
CA ILE A 45 -31.31 -22.59 -14.90
C ILE A 45 -29.93 -22.32 -15.48
N ASP A 46 -29.80 -22.55 -16.79
CA ASP A 46 -28.63 -22.20 -17.58
C ASP A 46 -28.90 -20.83 -18.23
N THR A 47 -27.99 -19.87 -18.12
CA THR A 47 -28.01 -18.60 -18.90
C THR A 47 -27.19 -18.73 -20.20
N THR A 48 -27.48 -17.90 -21.20
CA THR A 48 -26.70 -17.79 -22.46
C THR A 48 -26.84 -16.40 -23.09
N THR A 49 -25.75 -15.76 -23.52
CA THR A 49 -25.66 -14.38 -24.04
C THR A 49 -24.96 -14.30 -25.41
N THR A 50 -25.35 -13.36 -26.31
CA THR A 50 -24.77 -13.18 -27.68
C THR A 50 -25.10 -11.82 -28.36
N GLY A 51 -24.35 -10.72 -28.18
CA GLY A 51 -24.68 -9.38 -28.75
C GLY A 51 -24.91 -9.27 -30.28
N GLU A 52 -25.75 -8.34 -30.76
CA GLU A 52 -25.91 -8.00 -32.20
C GLU A 52 -26.10 -6.50 -32.47
N VAL A 53 -25.36 -5.94 -33.44
CA VAL A 53 -25.49 -4.54 -33.91
C VAL A 53 -26.25 -4.39 -35.25
N ALA A 54 -26.10 -5.30 -36.23
CA ALA A 54 -26.67 -5.11 -37.59
C ALA A 54 -26.94 -6.39 -38.43
N HIS A 55 -28.20 -6.70 -38.75
CA HIS A 55 -28.58 -7.85 -39.59
C HIS A 55 -28.71 -7.50 -41.08
N VAL A 56 -28.07 -8.24 -42.01
CA VAL A 56 -28.02 -7.88 -43.45
C VAL A 56 -28.69 -8.91 -44.37
N ASN A 57 -29.60 -8.45 -45.24
CA ASN A 57 -30.34 -9.28 -46.20
C ASN A 57 -30.22 -8.79 -47.66
N LEU A 58 -29.62 -9.59 -48.55
CA LEU A 58 -29.33 -9.21 -49.94
C LEU A 58 -30.31 -9.82 -50.96
N LEU A 59 -31.08 -8.98 -51.67
CA LEU A 59 -32.11 -9.42 -52.62
C LEU A 59 -31.63 -9.39 -54.08
N SER A 60 -31.86 -10.50 -54.80
CA SER A 60 -31.14 -10.80 -56.05
C SER A 60 -31.46 -9.90 -57.24
N LEU A 61 -30.42 -9.35 -57.88
CA LEU A 61 -30.54 -8.73 -59.22
C LEU A 61 -30.75 -9.80 -60.33
N PRO A 62 -31.59 -9.56 -61.37
CA PRO A 62 -31.90 -10.55 -62.40
C PRO A 62 -30.73 -10.88 -63.36
N GLY A 63 -29.80 -11.74 -62.93
CA GLY A 63 -28.74 -12.28 -63.79
C GLY A 63 -27.55 -12.95 -63.10
N LEU A 64 -27.42 -12.83 -61.78
CA LEU A 64 -26.34 -13.40 -60.97
C LEU A 64 -26.87 -14.51 -60.04
N GLY A 65 -26.00 -15.01 -59.13
CA GLY A 65 -26.27 -16.13 -58.23
C GLY A 65 -27.40 -15.90 -57.20
N SER A 66 -27.69 -16.94 -56.42
CA SER A 66 -28.66 -16.89 -55.31
C SER A 66 -28.16 -16.06 -54.13
N ALA A 67 -29.09 -15.57 -53.31
CA ALA A 67 -28.82 -14.80 -52.10
C ALA A 67 -27.93 -15.55 -51.09
N ALA A 68 -27.20 -14.75 -50.31
CA ALA A 68 -26.56 -15.15 -49.05
C ALA A 68 -27.38 -14.59 -47.86
N ASP A 69 -27.14 -15.20 -46.70
CA ASP A 69 -27.69 -14.92 -45.36
C ASP A 69 -26.42 -14.88 -44.48
N LEU A 70 -26.25 -13.86 -43.63
CA LEU A 70 -24.93 -13.41 -43.13
C LEU A 70 -25.05 -13.06 -41.61
N GLY A 71 -24.06 -13.42 -40.76
CA GLY A 71 -24.04 -13.36 -39.28
C GLY A 71 -22.69 -13.30 -38.47
N ILE A 72 -21.98 -12.15 -38.47
CA ILE A 72 -20.99 -11.57 -37.48
C ILE A 72 -21.04 -12.19 -36.07
N ALA A 73 -19.93 -12.81 -35.69
CA ALA A 73 -19.44 -13.01 -34.32
C ALA A 73 -20.29 -13.94 -33.44
N ARG A 74 -19.59 -14.64 -32.54
CA ARG A 74 -20.14 -15.72 -31.71
C ARG A 74 -19.32 -15.92 -30.43
N SER A 75 -19.58 -15.12 -29.39
CA SER A 75 -19.28 -15.51 -28.01
C SER A 75 -20.38 -16.46 -27.47
N ALA A 76 -20.16 -17.07 -26.30
CA ALA A 76 -21.18 -17.83 -25.56
C ALA A 76 -20.72 -18.09 -24.11
N GLY A 77 -21.33 -17.40 -23.14
CA GLY A 77 -21.18 -17.71 -21.71
C GLY A 77 -22.33 -18.57 -21.16
N SER A 78 -22.13 -19.22 -20.01
CA SER A 78 -23.22 -19.84 -19.25
C SER A 78 -22.91 -19.96 -17.75
N VAL A 79 -23.77 -19.39 -16.90
CA VAL A 79 -23.57 -19.36 -15.45
C VAL A 79 -24.14 -20.62 -14.77
N HIS A 80 -23.47 -21.09 -13.72
CA HIS A 80 -23.91 -22.21 -12.88
C HIS A 80 -23.78 -21.86 -11.38
N THR A 81 -24.91 -21.64 -10.70
CA THR A 81 -24.94 -21.20 -9.30
C THR A 81 -24.70 -22.34 -8.31
N SER A 82 -23.45 -22.50 -7.85
CA SER A 82 -23.11 -23.33 -6.68
C SER A 82 -21.93 -22.86 -5.82
N THR A 83 -21.35 -21.70 -6.13
CA THR A 83 -20.29 -21.00 -5.38
C THR A 83 -20.49 -19.48 -5.49
N PRO A 84 -20.15 -18.68 -4.47
CA PRO A 84 -19.89 -17.25 -4.65
C PRO A 84 -18.53 -17.05 -5.32
N ALA A 85 -18.31 -15.85 -5.87
CA ALA A 85 -17.15 -15.42 -6.66
C ALA A 85 -16.84 -16.23 -7.95
N THR A 86 -16.17 -15.58 -8.89
CA THR A 86 -15.72 -16.06 -10.22
C THR A 86 -16.79 -16.44 -11.25
N VAL A 87 -16.70 -15.83 -12.44
CA VAL A 87 -17.43 -16.20 -13.66
C VAL A 87 -16.41 -16.56 -14.75
N HIS A 88 -16.73 -17.54 -15.61
CA HIS A 88 -15.90 -17.94 -16.74
C HIS A 88 -16.73 -18.07 -18.02
N ALA A 89 -16.17 -17.64 -19.15
CA ALA A 89 -16.73 -17.79 -20.50
C ALA A 89 -15.78 -18.59 -21.41
N GLU A 90 -16.33 -19.32 -22.40
CA GLU A 90 -15.55 -20.04 -23.43
C GLU A 90 -16.22 -19.87 -24.82
N GLY A 91 -15.69 -18.97 -25.66
CA GLY A 91 -16.15 -18.78 -27.04
C GLY A 91 -15.80 -19.94 -27.98
N VAL A 92 -16.71 -20.28 -28.93
CA VAL A 92 -16.48 -21.37 -29.92
C VAL A 92 -16.97 -21.00 -31.32
N ASN A 93 -16.02 -20.71 -32.21
CA ASN A 93 -16.26 -20.49 -33.64
C ASN A 93 -16.69 -21.78 -34.39
N LEU A 94 -17.52 -21.63 -35.43
CA LEU A 94 -18.18 -22.74 -36.15
C LEU A 94 -17.83 -22.73 -37.65
N GLU A 95 -17.37 -23.87 -38.17
CA GLU A 95 -16.82 -24.00 -39.54
C GLU A 95 -17.80 -23.58 -40.67
N ALA A 96 -17.39 -22.61 -41.50
CA ALA A 96 -18.02 -22.34 -42.79
C ALA A 96 -17.70 -23.44 -43.82
N THR A 97 -18.71 -23.93 -44.55
CA THR A 97 -18.53 -25.06 -45.50
C THR A 97 -18.29 -24.61 -46.95
N ASP A 98 -17.42 -25.36 -47.64
CA ASP A 98 -16.87 -25.20 -49.01
C ASP A 98 -17.89 -24.94 -50.15
N ASP A 99 -19.20 -25.08 -49.90
CA ASP A 99 -20.26 -24.81 -50.87
C ASP A 99 -20.48 -23.30 -51.13
N LEU A 100 -20.16 -22.40 -50.19
CA LEU A 100 -20.49 -20.96 -50.30
C LEU A 100 -19.69 -20.25 -51.42
N LEU A 101 -18.37 -20.47 -51.46
CA LEU A 101 -17.47 -19.96 -52.51
C LEU A 101 -17.89 -20.46 -53.92
N THR A 102 -18.43 -21.68 -53.99
CA THR A 102 -18.95 -22.26 -55.24
C THR A 102 -20.28 -21.64 -55.66
N ALA A 103 -21.07 -21.09 -54.74
CA ALA A 103 -22.37 -20.48 -55.02
C ALA A 103 -22.27 -19.05 -55.58
N LEU A 104 -21.30 -18.25 -55.09
CA LEU A 104 -21.12 -16.84 -55.50
C LEU A 104 -20.40 -16.69 -56.85
N GLY A 105 -19.55 -17.65 -57.23
CA GLY A 105 -19.06 -17.80 -58.61
C GLY A 105 -18.08 -16.72 -59.08
N LEU A 106 -17.30 -16.13 -58.17
CA LEU A 106 -16.29 -15.12 -58.46
C LEU A 106 -15.03 -15.73 -59.11
N ASP A 107 -14.34 -14.92 -59.92
CA ASP A 107 -13.10 -15.28 -60.63
C ASP A 107 -11.93 -14.54 -59.97
N THR A 108 -10.87 -15.30 -59.68
CA THR A 108 -9.54 -14.86 -59.21
C THR A 108 -8.96 -13.61 -59.89
N ALA A 109 -9.38 -13.27 -61.11
CA ALA A 109 -8.84 -12.15 -61.88
C ALA A 109 -9.51 -10.77 -61.61
N LEU A 110 -10.34 -10.65 -60.58
CA LEU A 110 -10.94 -9.37 -60.15
C LEU A 110 -10.64 -9.00 -58.69
N LEU A 111 -9.60 -9.62 -58.11
CA LEU A 111 -9.20 -9.47 -56.71
C LEU A 111 -8.21 -8.30 -56.51
N ASP A 112 -7.21 -8.18 -57.40
CA ASP A 112 -6.09 -7.22 -57.37
C ASP A 112 -6.46 -5.72 -57.54
N GLN A 113 -7.71 -5.31 -57.26
CA GLN A 113 -8.21 -3.97 -57.57
C GLN A 113 -9.12 -3.36 -56.50
N LEU A 114 -9.07 -3.88 -55.27
CA LEU A 114 -10.07 -3.63 -54.23
C LEU A 114 -9.57 -3.42 -52.79
N LEU A 115 -8.25 -3.52 -52.54
CA LEU A 115 -7.63 -3.33 -51.23
C LEU A 115 -6.59 -2.19 -51.33
N ALA A 116 -6.84 -1.05 -50.65
CA ALA A 116 -6.03 0.18 -50.59
C ALA A 116 -6.63 1.27 -49.63
N ASP A 117 -5.85 1.68 -48.63
CA ASP A 117 -5.83 2.90 -47.75
C ASP A 117 -6.58 2.84 -46.37
N ALA A 118 -5.88 2.59 -45.21
CA ALA A 118 -6.27 2.68 -43.73
C ALA A 118 -5.73 1.57 -42.73
N SER A 119 -5.57 1.90 -41.42
CA SER A 119 -5.31 1.03 -40.22
C SER A 119 -5.18 1.85 -38.91
N GLN A 120 -5.32 1.27 -37.69
CA GLN A 120 -4.84 1.84 -36.39
C GLN A 120 -4.78 0.80 -35.23
N ASP A 121 -4.13 1.12 -34.10
CA ASP A 121 -3.69 0.26 -32.96
C ASP A 121 -3.96 1.00 -31.58
N ALA A 122 -3.57 0.64 -30.33
CA ALA A 122 -2.59 -0.34 -29.79
C ALA A 122 -2.68 -0.90 -28.31
N PRO A 123 -2.92 -0.15 -27.19
CA PRO A 123 -2.33 -0.46 -25.85
C PRO A 123 -3.24 -1.08 -24.73
N PRO A 124 -2.68 -1.83 -23.72
CA PRO A 124 -3.41 -2.22 -22.47
C PRO A 124 -2.60 -2.64 -21.17
N THR A 125 -3.12 -2.36 -19.94
CA THR A 125 -2.65 -3.04 -18.67
C THR A 125 -3.69 -3.24 -17.53
N ALA A 126 -4.27 -4.45 -17.45
CA ALA A 126 -5.05 -5.15 -16.38
C ALA A 126 -5.03 -4.64 -14.90
N PRO A 127 -6.13 -4.82 -14.09
CA PRO A 127 -6.79 -6.14 -13.89
C PRO A 127 -8.33 -6.24 -13.69
N ASP A 128 -8.93 -7.28 -14.30
CA ASP A 128 -10.39 -7.57 -14.34
C ASP A 128 -11.25 -6.40 -14.91
N ALA A 129 -12.50 -6.57 -15.36
CA ALA A 129 -13.23 -7.79 -15.70
C ALA A 129 -13.10 -8.19 -17.19
N ALA A 130 -13.70 -9.32 -17.59
CA ALA A 130 -13.42 -9.97 -18.87
C ALA A 130 -14.26 -9.48 -20.08
N SER A 131 -13.85 -8.37 -20.71
CA SER A 131 -14.31 -7.94 -22.04
C SER A 131 -13.59 -8.74 -23.17
N ASP A 132 -14.31 -9.64 -23.87
CA ASP A 132 -13.73 -10.53 -24.90
C ASP A 132 -13.55 -9.81 -26.27
N SER A 133 -12.61 -8.86 -26.33
CA SER A 133 -12.23 -8.14 -27.55
C SER A 133 -11.41 -9.02 -28.52
N LEU A 134 -11.72 -8.93 -29.82
CA LEU A 134 -11.38 -9.97 -30.80
C LEU A 134 -10.03 -9.79 -31.52
N ILE A 135 -8.95 -10.16 -30.80
CA ILE A 135 -7.68 -10.73 -31.31
C ILE A 135 -6.66 -9.72 -31.91
N PRO A 136 -5.34 -9.85 -31.61
CA PRO A 136 -4.40 -8.73 -31.70
C PRO A 136 -3.65 -8.54 -33.03
N ALA A 137 -3.15 -7.32 -33.18
CA ALA A 137 -2.29 -6.77 -34.22
C ALA A 137 -0.80 -6.68 -33.74
N ASP A 138 0.22 -6.25 -34.49
CA ASP A 138 0.37 -6.17 -35.95
C ASP A 138 1.87 -6.22 -36.37
N GLY A 139 2.20 -5.97 -37.65
CA GLY A 139 3.60 -6.02 -38.11
C GLY A 139 3.93 -5.46 -39.51
N GLY A 140 2.93 -5.08 -40.30
CA GLY A 140 3.10 -4.29 -41.52
C GLY A 140 3.01 -5.01 -42.88
N ALA A 141 2.79 -4.29 -43.99
CA ALA A 141 2.79 -2.84 -44.11
C ALA A 141 1.60 -2.32 -44.95
N LEU A 142 0.83 -1.44 -44.31
CA LEU A 142 -0.12 -0.43 -44.80
C LEU A 142 -1.01 -0.76 -46.03
N ASP A 143 -2.32 -0.63 -45.77
CA ASP A 143 -3.37 -0.02 -46.60
C ASP A 143 -4.56 -0.93 -47.10
N ALA A 144 -5.43 -1.31 -46.13
CA ALA A 144 -6.91 -1.52 -46.07
C ALA A 144 -7.84 -2.11 -47.16
N LEU A 145 -9.15 -1.94 -46.87
CA LEU A 145 -10.42 -2.39 -47.47
C LEU A 145 -10.73 -3.86 -47.18
N ASP A 146 -10.80 -4.08 -45.87
CA ASP A 146 -11.01 -5.27 -45.08
C ASP A 146 -12.33 -6.03 -45.36
N PRO A 147 -12.39 -7.33 -45.01
CA PRO A 147 -13.42 -8.24 -45.49
C PRO A 147 -14.81 -7.97 -44.90
N LEU A 148 -15.83 -8.45 -45.62
CA LEU A 148 -17.23 -8.10 -45.34
C LEU A 148 -17.79 -8.72 -44.06
N ALA A 149 -18.44 -7.87 -43.27
CA ALA A 149 -19.20 -8.17 -42.06
C ALA A 149 -20.65 -8.67 -42.32
N ASP A 150 -21.38 -9.06 -41.25
CA ASP A 150 -22.20 -10.29 -41.29
C ASP A 150 -23.68 -10.17 -40.64
N LEU A 151 -24.27 -10.12 -39.39
CA LEU A 151 -24.15 -10.07 -37.87
C LEU A 151 -25.35 -10.85 -37.18
N GLY A 152 -25.34 -11.23 -35.88
CA GLY A 152 -26.44 -12.07 -35.27
C GLY A 152 -26.73 -12.12 -33.73
N VAL A 153 -28.05 -12.09 -33.41
CA VAL A 153 -28.86 -11.79 -32.17
C VAL A 153 -28.49 -12.26 -30.75
N SER A 154 -28.85 -11.41 -29.75
CA SER A 154 -28.82 -11.65 -28.28
C SER A 154 -30.17 -11.97 -27.64
N ASN A 155 -30.16 -12.32 -26.34
CA ASN A 155 -31.23 -12.17 -25.33
C ASN A 155 -30.56 -12.22 -23.94
N ALA A 156 -30.68 -11.17 -23.11
CA ALA A 156 -30.43 -11.28 -21.67
C ALA A 156 -31.68 -11.82 -20.95
N GLU A 157 -31.52 -12.64 -19.90
CA GLU A 157 -32.60 -13.06 -18.98
C GLU A 157 -32.15 -12.88 -17.52
N ALA A 158 -32.42 -11.72 -16.95
CA ALA A 158 -32.07 -11.40 -15.57
C ALA A 158 -33.03 -12.05 -14.55
N ARG A 159 -32.51 -12.29 -13.35
CA ARG A 159 -33.17 -13.02 -12.25
C ARG A 159 -32.82 -12.40 -10.91
N ALA A 160 -33.82 -11.97 -10.15
CA ALA A 160 -33.61 -11.52 -8.78
C ALA A 160 -32.88 -12.60 -7.95
N ARG A 161 -31.71 -12.24 -7.41
CA ARG A 161 -31.13 -12.96 -6.27
C ARG A 161 -32.02 -12.72 -5.05
N TYR A 162 -32.03 -13.70 -4.14
CA TYR A 162 -32.55 -13.56 -2.79
C TYR A 162 -31.48 -14.14 -1.88
N THR A 163 -31.21 -13.48 -0.75
CA THR A 163 -30.44 -14.12 0.34
C THR A 163 -31.20 -15.36 0.84
N SER A 164 -30.53 -16.24 1.58
CA SER A 164 -31.14 -17.47 2.12
C SER A 164 -32.39 -17.24 2.97
N ASP A 165 -32.54 -16.03 3.49
CA ASP A 165 -33.49 -15.66 4.54
C ASP A 165 -34.59 -14.70 4.04
N GLY A 166 -34.49 -14.23 2.79
CA GLY A 166 -35.59 -13.61 2.04
C GLY A 166 -35.50 -12.09 1.85
N TYR A 167 -34.30 -11.51 1.92
CA TYR A 167 -34.04 -10.09 1.72
C TYR A 167 -33.79 -9.77 0.24
N CYS A 168 -33.85 -8.47 -0.09
CA CYS A 168 -33.63 -7.92 -1.42
C CYS A 168 -32.39 -7.02 -1.39
N LEU A 169 -31.74 -6.84 -2.54
CA LEU A 169 -30.79 -5.73 -2.75
C LEU A 169 -31.51 -4.37 -2.62
N PRO A 170 -30.77 -3.25 -2.51
CA PRO A 170 -31.30 -1.89 -2.61
C PRO A 170 -32.13 -1.59 -3.87
N ALA A 171 -32.63 -0.36 -3.99
CA ALA A 171 -33.43 0.07 -5.14
C ALA A 171 -32.61 0.77 -6.25
N SER A 172 -31.43 1.27 -5.90
CA SER A 172 -30.41 1.88 -6.76
C SER A 172 -29.60 0.81 -7.52
N VAL A 173 -28.96 -0.09 -6.75
CA VAL A 173 -28.06 -1.16 -7.20
C VAL A 173 -28.67 -1.97 -8.36
N PRO A 174 -28.03 -2.01 -9.55
CA PRO A 174 -28.47 -2.80 -10.69
C PRO A 174 -28.37 -4.30 -10.40
N LEU A 175 -29.36 -5.07 -10.85
CA LEU A 175 -29.33 -6.54 -10.79
C LEU A 175 -28.47 -7.19 -11.89
N SER A 176 -28.12 -6.41 -12.92
CA SER A 176 -27.11 -6.70 -13.95
C SER A 176 -27.00 -5.53 -14.94
N LYS A 177 -25.80 -4.95 -15.10
CA LYS A 177 -25.37 -4.16 -16.27
C LYS A 177 -24.76 -5.10 -17.34
N SER A 178 -24.65 -4.65 -18.60
CA SER A 178 -23.94 -5.33 -19.70
C SER A 178 -23.92 -4.44 -20.96
N THR A 179 -22.74 -4.02 -21.40
CA THR A 179 -22.49 -3.28 -22.64
C THR A 179 -21.99 -4.20 -23.76
N VAL A 180 -22.14 -3.75 -25.02
CA VAL A 180 -21.50 -4.35 -26.21
C VAL A 180 -21.23 -3.21 -27.20
N SER A 181 -19.96 -2.90 -27.46
CA SER A 181 -19.50 -1.86 -28.39
C SER A 181 -18.88 -2.46 -29.68
N THR A 182 -18.74 -1.64 -30.71
CA THR A 182 -17.93 -1.92 -31.92
C THR A 182 -17.55 -0.61 -32.61
N ALA A 183 -16.29 -0.48 -33.03
CA ALA A 183 -15.88 0.60 -33.91
C ALA A 183 -16.29 0.35 -35.38
N ASP A 184 -16.49 1.44 -36.14
CA ASP A 184 -16.36 1.57 -37.60
C ASP A 184 -16.99 0.48 -38.51
N VAL A 185 -18.33 0.40 -38.51
CA VAL A 185 -19.08 -0.62 -39.27
C VAL A 185 -19.31 -0.21 -40.74
N THR A 186 -18.43 -0.65 -41.65
CA THR A 186 -18.55 -0.38 -43.11
C THR A 186 -19.12 -1.56 -43.92
N LEU A 187 -20.31 -1.39 -44.52
CA LEU A 187 -20.97 -2.41 -45.34
C LEU A 187 -20.81 -2.15 -46.85
N LEU A 188 -20.34 -3.18 -47.59
CA LEU A 188 -20.27 -3.24 -49.07
C LEU A 188 -19.36 -2.19 -49.76
N GLY A 189 -18.26 -1.77 -49.12
CA GLY A 189 -17.30 -0.80 -49.66
C GLY A 189 -16.76 -1.12 -51.07
N ALA A 190 -16.74 -2.39 -51.48
CA ALA A 190 -16.20 -2.84 -52.76
C ALA A 190 -16.93 -2.34 -54.04
N LEU A 191 -18.09 -1.67 -53.93
CA LEU A 191 -18.89 -1.22 -55.09
C LEU A 191 -19.13 0.29 -55.15
N VAL A 192 -18.90 1.01 -54.05
CA VAL A 192 -19.05 2.47 -53.92
C VAL A 192 -18.02 2.95 -52.88
N PRO A 193 -17.19 3.97 -53.17
CA PRO A 193 -16.30 4.56 -52.17
C PRO A 193 -17.09 5.08 -50.96
N GLY A 194 -16.67 4.71 -49.75
CA GLY A 194 -17.40 5.03 -48.51
C GLY A 194 -18.66 4.18 -48.28
N GLY A 195 -18.57 2.88 -48.56
CA GLY A 195 -19.64 1.91 -48.29
C GLY A 195 -20.87 2.04 -49.19
N LEU A 196 -21.81 1.10 -49.06
CA LEU A 196 -23.22 1.36 -49.36
C LEU A 196 -23.91 2.00 -48.14
N LEU A 197 -23.51 1.56 -46.95
CA LEU A 197 -23.87 2.04 -45.62
C LEU A 197 -22.58 1.96 -44.77
N SER A 198 -22.30 2.99 -43.98
CA SER A 198 -21.20 3.07 -43.02
C SER A 198 -21.71 3.71 -41.75
N ILE A 199 -21.24 3.22 -40.61
CA ILE A 199 -21.45 3.82 -39.29
C ILE A 199 -20.04 4.05 -38.73
N PRO A 200 -19.47 5.26 -38.83
CA PRO A 200 -18.18 5.58 -38.22
C PRO A 200 -18.31 5.77 -36.70
N GLY A 201 -17.19 5.64 -35.99
CA GLY A 201 -17.11 5.79 -34.54
C GLY A 201 -17.60 4.55 -33.78
N THR A 202 -17.67 4.67 -32.45
CA THR A 202 -18.08 3.59 -31.55
C THR A 202 -19.61 3.43 -31.54
N VAL A 203 -20.09 2.21 -31.72
CA VAL A 203 -21.52 1.86 -31.78
C VAL A 203 -21.84 0.86 -30.68
N SER A 204 -22.54 1.30 -29.63
CA SER A 204 -22.84 0.47 -28.47
C SER A 204 -24.31 0.02 -28.39
N THR A 205 -24.54 -1.06 -27.64
CA THR A 205 -25.85 -1.41 -27.07
C THR A 205 -25.68 -1.83 -25.60
N ALA A 206 -26.22 -1.04 -24.67
CA ALA A 206 -26.23 -1.34 -23.24
C ALA A 206 -27.51 -2.07 -22.81
N GLN A 207 -27.43 -2.89 -21.75
CA GLN A 207 -28.57 -3.58 -21.13
C GLN A 207 -28.45 -3.55 -19.60
N ARG A 208 -29.39 -2.88 -18.92
CA ARG A 208 -29.47 -2.75 -17.45
C ARG A 208 -30.72 -3.48 -16.95
N THR A 209 -30.70 -4.06 -15.74
CA THR A 209 -31.90 -4.62 -15.07
C THR A 209 -31.97 -4.12 -13.64
N ASP A 210 -33.13 -3.59 -13.25
CA ASP A 210 -33.30 -2.81 -12.02
C ASP A 210 -34.48 -3.33 -11.19
N LEU A 211 -34.45 -3.05 -9.88
CA LEU A 211 -35.48 -3.41 -8.92
C LEU A 211 -36.31 -2.18 -8.49
N VAL A 212 -36.98 -1.54 -9.45
CA VAL A 212 -37.66 -0.25 -9.26
C VAL A 212 -38.84 -0.31 -8.28
N GLU A 213 -38.87 0.59 -7.30
CA GLU A 213 -39.97 0.81 -6.36
C GLU A 213 -41.32 1.09 -7.06
N ASN A 214 -42.38 0.35 -6.74
CA ASN A 214 -43.73 0.58 -7.29
C ASN A 214 -44.73 1.19 -6.30
N GLY A 215 -44.26 1.61 -5.11
CA GLY A 215 -45.06 2.31 -4.11
C GLY A 215 -46.19 1.47 -3.49
N GLY A 216 -46.04 0.14 -3.48
CA GLY A 216 -46.93 -0.78 -2.77
C GLY A 216 -46.71 -0.80 -1.25
N ALA A 217 -47.13 -1.88 -0.59
CA ALA A 217 -46.85 -2.09 0.83
C ALA A 217 -45.55 -2.90 0.99
N HIS A 218 -44.77 -2.64 2.04
CA HIS A 218 -43.50 -3.34 2.33
C HIS A 218 -42.46 -3.18 1.20
N GLY A 219 -42.17 -1.93 0.81
CA GLY A 219 -41.16 -1.61 -0.20
C GLY A 219 -41.39 -2.34 -1.52
N ALA A 220 -42.65 -2.44 -1.97
CA ALA A 220 -42.96 -3.34 -3.07
C ALA A 220 -42.29 -2.89 -4.38
N ARG A 221 -41.50 -3.78 -4.99
CA ARG A 221 -40.70 -3.46 -6.20
C ARG A 221 -41.12 -4.27 -7.44
N THR A 222 -40.73 -3.77 -8.60
CA THR A 222 -40.95 -4.32 -9.94
C THR A 222 -39.60 -4.63 -10.57
N LEU A 223 -39.46 -5.73 -11.30
CA LEU A 223 -38.26 -5.94 -12.12
C LEU A 223 -38.43 -5.23 -13.47
N THR A 224 -37.48 -4.37 -13.80
CA THR A 224 -37.37 -3.69 -15.09
C THR A 224 -36.11 -4.20 -15.78
N ALA A 225 -36.15 -4.46 -17.08
CA ALA A 225 -34.98 -4.71 -17.92
C ALA A 225 -35.03 -3.78 -19.12
N THR A 226 -34.00 -2.97 -19.28
CA THR A 226 -33.86 -1.92 -20.29
C THR A 226 -32.75 -2.28 -21.26
N ALA A 227 -32.96 -2.06 -22.55
CA ALA A 227 -31.95 -2.19 -23.59
C ALA A 227 -31.87 -0.89 -24.40
N LEU A 228 -30.67 -0.34 -24.52
CA LEU A 228 -30.35 0.93 -25.19
C LEU A 228 -29.42 0.67 -26.40
N GLY A 229 -29.20 1.71 -27.21
CA GLY A 229 -28.16 1.74 -28.24
C GLY A 229 -27.70 3.16 -28.53
N SER A 230 -26.46 3.35 -29.00
CA SER A 230 -25.87 4.69 -29.13
C SER A 230 -26.43 5.54 -30.27
N THR A 231 -26.05 6.81 -30.27
CA THR A 231 -26.46 7.93 -31.12
C THR A 231 -25.74 8.01 -32.48
N ALA A 232 -25.13 6.90 -32.93
CA ALA A 232 -24.19 6.87 -34.06
C ALA A 232 -24.72 7.40 -35.43
N ASP A 233 -23.85 8.12 -36.14
CA ASP A 233 -24.14 8.79 -37.41
C ASP A 233 -24.17 7.82 -38.61
N LEU A 234 -25.21 7.87 -39.45
CA LEU A 234 -25.32 7.00 -40.63
C LEU A 234 -24.82 7.70 -41.92
N GLN A 235 -23.71 7.20 -42.46
CA GLN A 235 -23.22 7.53 -43.80
C GLN A 235 -23.77 6.56 -44.86
N VAL A 236 -24.13 7.09 -46.04
CA VAL A 236 -24.70 6.30 -47.13
C VAL A 236 -24.04 6.66 -48.46
N ALA A 237 -23.36 5.70 -49.08
CA ALA A 237 -22.67 5.86 -50.36
C ALA A 237 -21.62 7.00 -50.37
N GLY A 238 -20.79 7.06 -49.32
CA GLY A 238 -19.71 8.04 -49.19
C GLY A 238 -20.19 9.46 -48.88
N GLY A 239 -21.10 9.61 -47.92
CA GLY A 239 -21.46 10.92 -47.37
C GLY A 239 -22.48 10.86 -46.23
N PRO A 240 -22.43 11.82 -45.28
CA PRO A 240 -23.37 11.89 -44.16
C PRO A 240 -24.78 12.23 -44.66
N LEU A 241 -25.78 11.53 -44.15
CA LEU A 241 -27.15 11.66 -44.67
C LEU A 241 -28.27 11.34 -43.67
N VAL A 242 -27.96 10.65 -42.56
CA VAL A 242 -28.90 10.39 -41.46
C VAL A 242 -28.13 10.51 -40.14
N LYS A 243 -28.31 11.58 -39.35
CA LYS A 243 -27.83 11.59 -37.95
C LYS A 243 -28.85 10.88 -37.07
N VAL A 244 -28.44 10.14 -36.04
CA VAL A 244 -29.32 9.71 -34.95
C VAL A 244 -29.25 10.80 -33.87
N LEU A 245 -30.41 11.27 -33.39
CA LEU A 245 -30.51 12.40 -32.44
C LEU A 245 -31.11 11.98 -31.08
N SER A 246 -31.15 10.68 -30.81
CA SER A 246 -31.60 10.10 -29.54
C SER A 246 -31.38 8.59 -29.59
N ALA A 247 -30.85 8.00 -28.52
CA ALA A 247 -30.76 6.57 -28.33
C ALA A 247 -32.13 5.86 -28.57
N PRO A 248 -32.19 4.73 -29.30
CA PRO A 248 -33.32 3.83 -29.26
C PRO A 248 -33.36 3.03 -27.94
N GLU A 249 -34.56 2.85 -27.38
CA GLU A 249 -34.76 2.22 -26.06
C GLU A 249 -35.85 1.14 -26.13
N LEU A 250 -35.62 -0.01 -25.49
CA LEU A 250 -36.58 -1.10 -25.32
C LEU A 250 -36.62 -1.54 -23.85
N VAL A 251 -37.75 -1.27 -23.17
CA VAL A 251 -37.97 -1.63 -21.76
C VAL A 251 -38.94 -2.81 -21.66
N ALA A 252 -38.66 -3.75 -20.77
CA ALA A 252 -39.52 -4.87 -20.40
C ALA A 252 -39.67 -4.97 -18.87
N GLU A 253 -40.91 -4.97 -18.38
CA GLU A 253 -41.23 -4.89 -16.93
C GLU A 253 -41.96 -6.15 -16.45
N THR A 254 -41.81 -6.55 -15.18
CA THR A 254 -42.68 -7.55 -14.52
C THR A 254 -42.82 -7.40 -12.99
N ASP A 255 -44.09 -7.35 -12.52
CA ASP A 255 -44.51 -7.29 -11.11
C ASP A 255 -44.74 -8.68 -10.47
N GLY A 256 -44.15 -9.75 -11.03
CA GLY A 256 -44.47 -11.13 -10.61
C GLY A 256 -45.85 -11.63 -11.07
N THR A 257 -46.60 -10.82 -11.83
CA THR A 257 -47.94 -11.18 -12.32
C THR A 257 -48.11 -10.99 -13.83
N VAL A 258 -49.03 -11.76 -14.42
CA VAL A 258 -49.43 -11.66 -15.84
C VAL A 258 -50.09 -10.29 -16.17
N ALA A 259 -50.36 -9.44 -15.17
CA ALA A 259 -51.08 -8.17 -15.33
C ALA A 259 -50.15 -6.94 -15.33
N GLY A 260 -49.18 -6.88 -14.42
CA GLY A 260 -48.09 -5.89 -14.41
C GLY A 260 -46.83 -6.42 -15.09
N THR A 261 -47.01 -7.12 -16.21
CA THR A 261 -45.90 -7.49 -17.11
C THR A 261 -46.06 -6.73 -18.42
N THR A 262 -45.15 -5.82 -18.73
CA THR A 262 -45.30 -4.75 -19.75
C THR A 262 -44.06 -4.65 -20.64
N SER A 263 -44.19 -3.99 -21.80
CA SER A 263 -43.05 -3.62 -22.65
C SER A 263 -43.33 -2.27 -23.33
N THR A 264 -42.26 -1.50 -23.51
CA THR A 264 -42.25 -0.17 -24.12
C THR A 264 -41.07 -0.11 -25.09
N PHE A 265 -41.25 0.52 -26.24
CA PHE A 265 -40.18 0.72 -27.23
C PHE A 265 -40.24 2.15 -27.73
N THR A 266 -39.13 2.87 -27.56
CA THR A 266 -38.94 4.26 -28.00
C THR A 266 -38.12 4.24 -29.28
N ALA A 267 -38.73 4.73 -30.36
CA ALA A 267 -38.08 4.80 -31.67
C ALA A 267 -37.20 6.06 -31.76
N PRO A 268 -36.03 5.99 -32.42
CA PRO A 268 -35.09 7.10 -32.42
C PRO A 268 -35.55 8.24 -33.33
N LEU A 269 -35.21 9.47 -32.93
CA LEU A 269 -35.25 10.65 -33.77
C LEU A 269 -34.05 10.64 -34.72
N VAL A 270 -34.25 11.04 -35.98
CA VAL A 270 -33.17 11.11 -36.97
C VAL A 270 -33.16 12.41 -37.75
N GLU A 271 -31.99 12.99 -38.01
CA GLU A 271 -31.85 14.17 -38.89
C GLU A 271 -31.50 13.77 -40.31
N ILE A 272 -32.28 14.21 -41.29
CA ILE A 272 -32.07 13.86 -42.70
C ILE A 272 -31.92 15.15 -43.52
N GLY A 273 -30.69 15.68 -43.54
CA GLY A 273 -30.29 16.82 -44.36
C GLY A 273 -30.82 18.18 -43.85
N GLY A 274 -30.67 18.46 -42.56
CA GLY A 274 -31.10 19.70 -41.92
C GLY A 274 -32.55 19.69 -41.41
N GLN A 275 -33.17 18.50 -41.27
CA GLN A 275 -34.57 18.34 -40.85
C GLN A 275 -34.75 17.04 -40.03
N THR A 276 -35.27 17.15 -38.81
CA THR A 276 -35.58 16.02 -37.92
C THR A 276 -36.84 15.25 -38.35
N TYR A 277 -36.80 13.93 -38.19
CA TYR A 277 -37.91 12.99 -38.41
C TYR A 277 -38.02 12.01 -37.24
N ASP A 278 -39.24 11.78 -36.78
CA ASP A 278 -39.59 10.71 -35.84
C ASP A 278 -39.91 9.43 -36.66
N LEU A 279 -39.22 8.32 -36.36
CA LEU A 279 -39.42 7.05 -37.06
C LEU A 279 -40.68 6.28 -36.61
N ALA A 280 -41.29 6.62 -35.47
CA ALA A 280 -42.59 6.08 -35.03
C ALA A 280 -43.76 6.61 -35.88
N ASP A 281 -43.64 7.81 -36.46
CA ASP A 281 -44.67 8.43 -37.30
C ASP A 281 -44.74 7.79 -38.72
N GLY A 282 -43.74 6.98 -39.08
CA GLY A 282 -43.75 6.07 -40.22
C GLY A 282 -42.53 6.16 -41.17
N PRO A 283 -42.49 5.31 -42.22
CA PRO A 283 -41.30 5.17 -43.08
C PRO A 283 -40.94 6.43 -43.87
N GLN A 284 -39.67 6.83 -43.82
CA GLN A 284 -39.10 8.00 -44.49
C GLN A 284 -38.31 7.61 -45.76
N SER A 285 -38.42 8.41 -46.84
CA SER A 285 -37.82 8.08 -48.15
C SER A 285 -36.60 8.94 -48.52
N VAL A 286 -35.42 8.31 -48.41
CA VAL A 286 -34.02 8.66 -48.72
C VAL A 286 -33.58 8.78 -50.19
N PRO A 287 -33.49 9.94 -50.90
CA PRO A 287 -32.92 9.98 -52.24
C PRO A 287 -31.39 9.87 -52.20
N ALA A 288 -30.82 8.73 -52.62
CA ALA A 288 -29.38 8.46 -52.55
C ALA A 288 -28.68 8.49 -53.93
N ALA A 289 -27.36 8.27 -53.91
CA ALA A 289 -26.51 8.24 -55.08
C ALA A 289 -26.98 7.23 -56.16
N ALA A 290 -26.52 7.43 -57.40
CA ALA A 290 -26.79 6.60 -58.58
C ALA A 290 -28.27 6.35 -58.96
N GLY A 291 -29.24 6.92 -58.25
CA GLY A 291 -30.68 6.68 -58.46
C GLY A 291 -31.27 5.59 -57.56
N MET A 292 -30.61 5.32 -56.43
CA MET A 292 -31.17 4.52 -55.33
C MET A 292 -32.12 5.36 -54.47
N LEU A 293 -33.02 4.68 -53.77
CA LEU A 293 -33.96 5.26 -52.81
C LEU A 293 -34.00 4.35 -51.59
N LEU A 294 -33.59 4.87 -50.44
CA LEU A 294 -33.68 4.21 -49.15
C LEU A 294 -35.06 4.46 -48.54
N GLU A 295 -35.59 3.49 -47.82
CA GLU A 295 -36.75 3.64 -46.95
C GLU A 295 -36.29 3.28 -45.52
N LEU A 296 -36.28 4.25 -44.60
CA LEU A 296 -35.97 4.01 -43.18
C LEU A 296 -37.27 3.90 -42.38
N SER A 297 -37.33 3.01 -41.40
CA SER A 297 -38.45 2.88 -40.46
C SER A 297 -38.04 2.19 -39.17
N ALA A 298 -38.67 2.53 -38.04
CA ALA A 298 -38.54 1.74 -36.84
C ALA A 298 -39.22 0.36 -36.97
N GLY A 299 -38.69 -0.64 -36.26
CA GLY A 299 -39.25 -1.98 -36.14
C GLY A 299 -40.54 -2.02 -35.30
N THR A 300 -41.07 -3.22 -35.08
CA THR A 300 -42.25 -3.43 -34.23
C THR A 300 -42.01 -4.51 -33.19
N ASP A 301 -42.16 -4.15 -31.91
CA ASP A 301 -42.00 -5.03 -30.74
C ASP A 301 -42.69 -6.40 -30.91
N ALA A 302 -41.90 -7.47 -30.81
CA ALA A 302 -42.30 -8.86 -31.04
C ALA A 302 -42.47 -9.69 -29.74
N VAL A 303 -43.19 -9.11 -28.77
CA VAL A 303 -43.38 -9.64 -27.40
C VAL A 303 -43.84 -11.10 -27.30
N GLN A 304 -43.17 -11.85 -26.41
CA GLN A 304 -43.62 -13.14 -25.87
C GLN A 304 -43.75 -13.07 -24.33
N LYS A 305 -44.95 -13.34 -23.80
CA LYS A 305 -45.24 -13.33 -22.34
C LYS A 305 -45.60 -14.73 -21.83
N THR A 306 -44.87 -15.21 -20.82
CA THR A 306 -45.03 -16.56 -20.24
C THR A 306 -45.08 -16.49 -18.72
N GLY A 307 -46.29 -16.31 -18.17
CA GLY A 307 -46.49 -16.26 -16.72
C GLY A 307 -46.05 -14.93 -16.14
N ALA A 308 -45.04 -14.95 -15.27
CA ALA A 308 -44.38 -13.78 -14.68
C ALA A 308 -43.04 -13.46 -15.40
N SER A 309 -42.95 -13.82 -16.68
CA SER A 309 -41.77 -13.58 -17.51
C SER A 309 -42.18 -12.98 -18.86
N ILE A 310 -41.34 -12.11 -19.39
CA ILE A 310 -41.48 -11.47 -20.70
C ILE A 310 -40.14 -11.53 -21.44
N SER A 311 -40.21 -11.73 -22.76
CA SER A 311 -39.16 -11.38 -23.71
C SER A 311 -39.78 -10.46 -24.75
N ALA A 312 -39.13 -9.33 -25.00
CA ALA A 312 -39.47 -8.33 -26.00
C ALA A 312 -38.26 -8.14 -26.93
N SER A 313 -38.53 -7.77 -28.18
CA SER A 313 -37.47 -7.53 -29.17
C SER A 313 -37.93 -6.54 -30.22
N ALA A 314 -37.10 -5.55 -30.51
CA ALA A 314 -37.37 -4.49 -31.47
C ALA A 314 -36.18 -4.30 -32.42
N THR A 315 -36.30 -3.31 -33.31
CA THR A 315 -35.23 -2.88 -34.20
C THR A 315 -35.33 -1.37 -34.28
N ALA A 316 -34.28 -0.65 -33.93
CA ALA A 316 -34.30 0.80 -33.94
C ALA A 316 -34.53 1.35 -35.36
N ILE A 317 -33.72 0.87 -36.32
CA ILE A 317 -33.70 1.42 -37.69
C ILE A 317 -33.61 0.28 -38.72
N HIS A 318 -34.74 -0.04 -39.35
CA HIS A 318 -34.81 -0.87 -40.55
C HIS A 318 -34.54 0.00 -41.80
N VAL A 319 -33.44 -0.27 -42.49
CA VAL A 319 -32.96 0.44 -43.69
C VAL A 319 -33.16 -0.43 -44.94
N ARG A 320 -34.11 -0.04 -45.81
CA ARG A 320 -34.48 -0.79 -47.01
C ARG A 320 -34.01 -0.08 -48.28
N VAL A 321 -33.02 -0.64 -48.98
CA VAL A 321 -32.38 -0.03 -50.15
C VAL A 321 -33.05 -0.49 -51.45
N THR A 322 -33.60 0.45 -52.24
CA THR A 322 -34.25 0.14 -53.52
C THR A 322 -33.60 0.87 -54.71
N LEU A 323 -33.52 0.21 -55.87
CA LEU A 323 -33.10 0.84 -57.12
C LEU A 323 -34.32 1.40 -57.85
N GLY A 324 -34.39 2.74 -57.97
CA GLY A 324 -35.47 3.44 -58.66
C GLY A 324 -36.87 3.25 -58.05
N GLY A 325 -36.97 2.88 -56.76
CA GLY A 325 -38.24 2.68 -56.05
C GLY A 325 -39.08 1.49 -56.53
N LEU A 326 -38.46 0.49 -57.17
CA LEU A 326 -39.16 -0.65 -57.81
C LEU A 326 -38.45 -2.00 -57.71
N ILE A 327 -37.19 -2.04 -57.28
CA ILE A 327 -36.38 -3.26 -57.16
C ILE A 327 -35.62 -3.16 -55.84
N ASP A 328 -35.87 -4.10 -54.94
CA ASP A 328 -35.17 -4.22 -53.66
C ASP A 328 -33.74 -4.71 -53.93
N VAL A 329 -32.75 -4.15 -53.23
CA VAL A 329 -31.32 -4.44 -53.43
C VAL A 329 -30.70 -5.00 -52.13
N ALA A 330 -30.93 -4.30 -51.02
CA ALA A 330 -30.51 -4.71 -49.69
C ALA A 330 -31.58 -4.32 -48.66
N SER A 331 -31.57 -5.02 -47.53
CA SER A 331 -32.28 -4.69 -46.30
C SER A 331 -31.27 -4.81 -45.17
N VAL A 332 -31.23 -3.84 -44.27
CA VAL A 332 -30.38 -3.86 -43.07
C VAL A 332 -31.26 -3.50 -41.88
N ASP A 333 -31.13 -4.24 -40.79
CA ASP A 333 -31.76 -3.93 -39.51
C ASP A 333 -30.65 -3.49 -38.55
N LEU A 334 -30.79 -2.31 -37.92
CA LEU A 334 -29.76 -1.69 -37.05
C LEU A 334 -30.30 -1.50 -35.63
N PHE A 335 -29.41 -1.66 -34.65
CA PHE A 335 -29.69 -1.76 -33.20
C PHE A 335 -30.90 -2.70 -32.93
N PRO A 336 -30.74 -4.02 -33.11
CA PRO A 336 -31.74 -5.02 -32.78
C PRO A 336 -31.83 -5.25 -31.25
N LEU A 337 -32.54 -4.36 -30.56
CA LEU A 337 -32.72 -4.41 -29.10
C LEU A 337 -33.52 -5.64 -28.65
N THR A 338 -33.09 -6.27 -27.55
CA THR A 338 -33.81 -7.37 -26.89
C THR A 338 -33.79 -7.19 -25.38
N ALA A 339 -34.95 -7.25 -24.73
CA ALA A 339 -35.08 -7.16 -23.27
C ALA A 339 -35.91 -8.34 -22.74
N SER A 340 -35.41 -9.07 -21.74
CA SER A 340 -36.18 -10.16 -21.12
C SER A 340 -35.94 -10.29 -19.62
N VAL A 341 -37.02 -10.51 -18.87
CA VAL A 341 -37.04 -10.48 -17.40
C VAL A 341 -38.06 -11.46 -16.83
N SER A 342 -37.76 -12.06 -15.68
CA SER A 342 -38.55 -13.15 -15.07
C SER A 342 -38.64 -13.06 -13.55
N ALA A 343 -39.81 -12.63 -13.04
CA ALA A 343 -40.10 -12.58 -11.60
C ALA A 343 -40.72 -13.89 -11.06
N PRO A 344 -40.63 -14.16 -9.74
CA PRO A 344 -41.37 -15.25 -9.11
C PRO A 344 -42.89 -15.10 -9.22
N SER A 345 -43.62 -16.19 -9.50
CA SER A 345 -45.06 -16.14 -9.67
C SER A 345 -45.82 -16.09 -8.32
N GLY A 346 -46.10 -14.89 -7.80
CA GLY A 346 -46.84 -14.73 -6.53
C GLY A 346 -47.62 -13.42 -6.39
N GLY A 347 -47.02 -12.32 -6.82
CA GLY A 347 -47.39 -10.93 -6.55
C GLY A 347 -46.14 -10.05 -6.72
N PRO A 348 -46.19 -8.76 -6.36
CA PRO A 348 -44.99 -7.92 -6.36
C PRO A 348 -43.93 -8.47 -5.39
N ILE A 349 -42.70 -8.03 -5.57
CA ILE A 349 -41.57 -8.40 -4.71
C ILE A 349 -41.70 -7.59 -3.41
N GLU A 350 -41.81 -8.27 -2.27
CA GLU A 350 -41.88 -7.68 -0.92
C GLU A 350 -40.59 -8.05 -0.17
N CYS A 351 -39.92 -7.08 0.46
CA CYS A 351 -38.57 -7.21 1.03
C CYS A 351 -38.59 -7.25 2.58
N GLY A 352 -37.45 -7.59 3.21
CA GLY A 352 -37.40 -8.14 4.58
C GLY A 352 -37.38 -7.14 5.75
N THR A 353 -36.68 -6.01 5.59
CA THR A 353 -36.32 -5.03 6.64
C THR A 353 -37.00 -3.67 6.46
N ASP A 354 -36.71 -2.71 7.34
CA ASP A 354 -37.09 -1.29 7.18
C ASP A 354 -35.79 -0.55 6.74
N PRO A 355 -35.69 -0.07 5.48
CA PRO A 355 -34.44 0.38 4.85
C PRO A 355 -34.04 1.79 5.30
N SER A 356 -33.84 1.92 6.61
CA SER A 356 -33.37 3.08 7.37
C SER A 356 -33.05 2.62 8.80
N THR A 357 -32.47 1.42 8.90
CA THR A 357 -31.93 0.86 10.13
C THR A 357 -30.42 0.93 9.96
N ASP A 358 -29.76 1.59 10.90
CA ASP A 358 -28.33 1.53 11.17
C ASP A 358 -28.24 1.04 12.63
N THR A 359 -27.26 0.18 12.93
CA THR A 359 -27.35 -0.70 14.10
C THR A 359 -26.25 -0.45 15.15
N ASP A 360 -25.08 0.00 14.75
CA ASP A 360 -23.96 0.50 15.59
C ASP A 360 -23.91 2.04 15.60
N GLY A 361 -23.98 2.68 14.43
CA GLY A 361 -24.14 4.12 14.26
C GLY A 361 -23.02 4.84 13.53
N ASP A 362 -22.39 4.20 12.56
CA ASP A 362 -21.35 4.77 11.67
C ASP A 362 -21.92 5.87 10.75
N GLY A 363 -22.96 5.55 9.97
CA GLY A 363 -23.47 6.34 8.86
C GLY A 363 -24.09 5.50 7.72
N LEU A 364 -23.68 4.23 7.57
CA LEU A 364 -24.28 3.28 6.64
C LEU A 364 -25.61 2.71 7.18
N THR A 365 -26.05 1.55 6.69
CA THR A 365 -27.31 0.90 7.09
C THR A 365 -27.23 -0.61 6.93
N ASP A 366 -28.05 -1.36 7.70
CA ASP A 366 -28.13 -2.84 7.73
C ASP A 366 -28.22 -3.49 6.31
N ASP A 367 -28.80 -2.76 5.34
CA ASP A 367 -29.04 -3.21 3.96
C ASP A 367 -27.91 -2.79 2.98
N ALA A 368 -26.93 -1.97 3.40
CA ALA A 368 -25.79 -1.43 2.63
C ALA A 368 -24.44 -2.05 3.06
N GLU A 369 -24.17 -2.14 4.36
CA GLU A 369 -23.03 -2.89 4.93
C GLU A 369 -23.02 -4.34 4.40
N ALA A 370 -24.21 -4.95 4.34
CA ALA A 370 -24.45 -6.27 3.77
C ALA A 370 -24.33 -6.37 2.22
N VAL A 371 -24.01 -5.27 1.52
CA VAL A 371 -23.62 -5.23 0.10
C VAL A 371 -22.09 -5.15 -0.01
N ILE A 372 -21.47 -4.17 0.66
CA ILE A 372 -20.02 -3.94 0.71
C ILE A 372 -19.30 -5.19 1.25
N GLY A 373 -19.76 -5.71 2.39
CA GLY A 373 -19.27 -6.96 2.99
C GLY A 373 -19.03 -6.90 4.50
N THR A 374 -19.23 -5.73 5.11
CA THR A 374 -18.98 -5.38 6.50
C THR A 374 -19.97 -6.02 7.49
N ASP A 375 -19.71 -5.96 8.81
CA ASP A 375 -20.59 -6.51 9.86
C ASP A 375 -21.53 -5.43 10.41
N PRO A 376 -22.88 -5.52 10.22
CA PRO A 376 -23.87 -4.56 10.70
C PRO A 376 -24.06 -4.44 12.23
N THR A 377 -23.00 -4.66 12.99
CA THR A 377 -22.92 -4.48 14.44
C THR A 377 -21.56 -3.96 14.92
N ASN A 378 -20.66 -3.55 14.02
CA ASN A 378 -19.29 -3.14 14.30
C ASN A 378 -18.82 -2.07 13.27
N PRO A 379 -18.68 -0.78 13.65
CA PRO A 379 -18.53 0.37 12.72
C PRO A 379 -17.10 0.58 12.16
N ASP A 380 -16.30 -0.47 12.20
CA ASP A 380 -14.87 -0.58 11.85
C ASP A 380 -14.63 -2.10 11.79
N THR A 381 -14.91 -2.68 10.63
CA THR A 381 -15.08 -4.13 10.45
C THR A 381 -13.76 -4.89 10.54
N ASP A 382 -12.66 -4.29 10.06
CA ASP A 382 -11.37 -4.95 9.93
C ASP A 382 -10.36 -4.57 11.04
N GLY A 383 -10.51 -3.39 11.64
CA GLY A 383 -9.73 -2.90 12.77
C GLY A 383 -8.57 -1.96 12.44
N ASP A 384 -8.47 -1.39 11.23
CA ASP A 384 -7.41 -0.45 10.86
C ASP A 384 -7.54 0.96 11.49
N GLY A 385 -8.76 1.33 11.93
CA GLY A 385 -9.08 2.61 12.57
C GLY A 385 -9.87 3.60 11.70
N THR A 386 -10.07 3.29 10.43
CA THR A 386 -11.08 3.89 9.53
C THR A 386 -12.46 3.37 9.94
N SER A 387 -13.53 4.10 9.60
CA SER A 387 -14.90 3.58 9.77
C SER A 387 -15.42 2.99 8.47
N ASP A 388 -16.31 1.98 8.53
CA ASP A 388 -16.89 1.34 7.34
C ASP A 388 -17.60 2.36 6.39
N PHE A 389 -18.01 3.52 6.93
CA PHE A 389 -18.56 4.65 6.16
C PHE A 389 -17.50 5.50 5.46
N ASP A 390 -16.31 5.66 6.06
CA ASP A 390 -15.20 6.47 5.56
C ASP A 390 -14.18 5.63 4.74
N GLU A 391 -14.33 4.30 4.68
CA GLU A 391 -13.59 3.39 3.79
C GLU A 391 -13.88 3.67 2.29
N ASP A 392 -12.89 3.43 1.42
CA ASP A 392 -13.02 3.29 -0.04
C ASP A 392 -12.84 1.78 -0.37
N ALA A 393 -13.94 1.09 -0.72
CA ALA A 393 -13.99 -0.37 -0.75
C ALA A 393 -13.53 -1.01 -2.08
N ASP A 394 -13.47 -0.26 -3.17
CA ASP A 394 -13.01 -0.73 -4.48
C ASP A 394 -11.87 0.12 -5.10
N SER A 395 -11.41 1.14 -4.38
CA SER A 395 -10.23 1.97 -4.64
C SER A 395 -10.41 2.92 -5.83
N ASP A 396 -11.55 3.60 -5.89
CA ASP A 396 -11.97 4.46 -6.99
C ASP A 396 -11.73 5.97 -6.76
N GLY A 397 -11.58 6.37 -5.48
CA GLY A 397 -11.41 7.76 -5.04
C GLY A 397 -12.59 8.36 -4.25
N LEU A 398 -13.69 7.64 -4.05
CA LEU A 398 -14.84 8.02 -3.23
C LEU A 398 -14.95 7.09 -1.99
N THR A 399 -15.54 7.60 -0.90
CA THR A 399 -15.86 6.76 0.26
C THR A 399 -17.22 6.08 0.12
N ASN A 400 -17.36 4.87 0.70
CA ASN A 400 -18.60 4.11 0.86
C ASN A 400 -19.80 5.01 1.26
N GLY A 401 -19.57 5.97 2.15
CA GLY A 401 -20.55 6.93 2.64
C GLY A 401 -20.94 8.02 1.64
N GLU A 402 -19.97 8.57 0.90
CA GLU A 402 -20.21 9.55 -0.17
C GLU A 402 -20.96 8.90 -1.34
N GLU A 403 -20.56 7.70 -1.71
CA GLU A 403 -21.20 6.85 -2.72
C GLU A 403 -22.66 6.49 -2.39
N VAL A 404 -22.89 5.83 -1.25
CA VAL A 404 -24.23 5.35 -0.83
C VAL A 404 -25.21 6.53 -0.64
N THR A 405 -24.71 7.73 -0.35
CA THR A 405 -25.52 8.95 -0.27
C THR A 405 -25.58 9.76 -1.56
N GLY A 406 -24.71 9.46 -2.53
CA GLY A 406 -24.45 10.26 -3.72
C GLY A 406 -24.07 11.70 -3.38
N SER A 407 -23.27 11.93 -2.34
CA SER A 407 -23.04 13.29 -1.82
C SER A 407 -22.32 14.18 -2.82
N GLU A 408 -21.26 13.69 -3.46
CA GLU A 408 -20.41 14.49 -4.36
C GLU A 408 -20.95 14.61 -5.78
N ASN A 409 -21.82 13.67 -6.21
CA ASN A 409 -22.70 13.82 -7.39
C ASN A 409 -23.81 14.88 -7.16
N THR A 410 -23.45 16.08 -6.68
CA THR A 410 -24.38 17.21 -6.48
C THR A 410 -24.88 17.83 -7.79
N ALA A 411 -24.13 17.64 -8.88
CA ALA A 411 -24.41 18.25 -10.17
C ALA A 411 -25.62 17.63 -10.86
N PHE A 412 -25.73 16.29 -10.84
CA PHE A 412 -26.72 15.56 -11.62
C PHE A 412 -27.95 15.14 -10.79
N GLY A 413 -27.80 14.96 -9.47
CA GLY A 413 -28.96 15.03 -8.57
C GLY A 413 -28.83 14.45 -7.17
N ASN A 414 -27.62 14.11 -6.73
CA ASN A 414 -27.34 13.16 -5.66
C ASN A 414 -27.92 11.78 -5.98
N GLU A 415 -27.54 11.22 -7.14
CA GLU A 415 -27.79 9.83 -7.52
C GLU A 415 -26.61 8.98 -7.00
N PRO A 416 -26.85 7.94 -6.15
CA PRO A 416 -25.79 7.07 -5.64
C PRO A 416 -25.15 6.16 -6.69
N THR A 417 -23.88 5.87 -6.49
CA THR A 417 -23.03 4.89 -7.19
C THR A 417 -23.21 3.46 -6.60
N ASP A 418 -22.32 2.52 -6.92
CA ASP A 418 -22.36 1.12 -6.45
C ASP A 418 -21.03 0.76 -5.78
N PRO A 419 -20.92 0.79 -4.42
CA PRO A 419 -19.67 0.77 -3.65
C PRO A 419 -18.99 -0.60 -3.58
N THR A 420 -18.88 -1.25 -4.74
CA THR A 420 -18.25 -2.56 -5.00
C THR A 420 -17.88 -2.74 -6.50
N ASP A 421 -17.99 -1.70 -7.32
CA ASP A 421 -17.89 -1.68 -8.80
C ASP A 421 -17.44 -0.28 -9.30
N ALA A 422 -16.25 0.18 -8.86
CA ALA A 422 -15.45 1.39 -9.17
C ALA A 422 -15.53 2.09 -10.56
N ASP A 423 -16.24 1.53 -11.53
CA ASP A 423 -16.61 2.09 -12.84
C ASP A 423 -18.11 1.78 -12.99
N SER A 424 -18.94 2.61 -12.37
CA SER A 424 -20.36 2.31 -12.17
C SER A 424 -21.01 2.01 -13.51
N ASP A 425 -20.96 2.91 -14.47
CA ASP A 425 -21.76 2.77 -15.69
C ASP A 425 -21.13 1.88 -16.78
N SER A 426 -19.84 1.56 -16.63
CA SER A 426 -19.00 0.74 -17.50
C SER A 426 -18.59 1.40 -18.82
N ASP A 427 -18.20 2.68 -18.74
CA ASP A 427 -17.55 3.49 -19.79
C ASP A 427 -16.02 3.30 -19.80
N GLY A 428 -15.38 3.34 -18.62
CA GLY A 428 -13.94 3.15 -18.43
C GLY A 428 -13.22 4.18 -17.57
N LEU A 429 -13.89 5.25 -17.14
CA LEU A 429 -13.47 6.12 -16.03
C LEU A 429 -13.85 5.49 -14.67
N SER A 430 -13.32 6.01 -13.54
CA SER A 430 -13.87 5.70 -12.21
C SER A 430 -14.86 6.75 -11.74
N ASP A 431 -15.76 6.41 -10.82
CA ASP A 431 -16.79 7.33 -10.33
C ASP A 431 -16.17 8.55 -9.62
N GLY A 432 -15.05 8.37 -8.91
CA GLY A 432 -14.21 9.42 -8.35
C GLY A 432 -13.52 10.28 -9.41
N THR A 433 -13.03 9.69 -10.51
CA THR A 433 -12.49 10.43 -11.67
C THR A 433 -13.57 11.30 -12.30
N GLU A 434 -14.74 10.72 -12.53
CA GLU A 434 -15.90 11.40 -13.13
C GLU A 434 -16.40 12.56 -12.26
N VAL A 435 -16.45 12.38 -10.94
CA VAL A 435 -16.73 13.46 -9.97
C VAL A 435 -15.69 14.59 -10.06
N ALA A 436 -14.42 14.28 -10.32
CA ALA A 436 -13.35 15.28 -10.44
C ALA A 436 -13.45 16.10 -11.73
N ILE A 437 -13.60 15.46 -12.90
CA ILE A 437 -13.79 16.16 -14.20
C ILE A 437 -15.18 16.79 -14.34
N GLY A 438 -16.16 16.29 -13.60
CA GLY A 438 -17.51 16.83 -13.49
C GLY A 438 -18.55 16.20 -14.44
N THR A 439 -18.35 14.94 -14.83
CA THR A 439 -19.33 14.09 -15.53
C THR A 439 -20.27 13.39 -14.53
N ASP A 440 -21.25 12.60 -15.01
CA ASP A 440 -22.22 11.90 -14.16
C ASP A 440 -21.87 10.40 -14.11
N PRO A 441 -21.41 9.84 -12.96
CA PRO A 441 -21.00 8.42 -12.79
C PRO A 441 -22.07 7.33 -13.03
N ASN A 442 -23.08 7.62 -13.84
CA ASN A 442 -24.26 6.81 -14.10
C ASN A 442 -24.82 6.97 -15.54
N ASP A 443 -24.26 7.83 -16.41
CA ASP A 443 -24.70 8.02 -17.81
C ASP A 443 -23.50 8.29 -18.79
N PRO A 444 -23.05 7.30 -19.60
CA PRO A 444 -21.74 7.29 -20.28
C PRO A 444 -21.67 8.09 -21.60
N ASP A 445 -22.23 9.29 -21.58
CA ASP A 445 -22.39 10.30 -22.64
C ASP A 445 -23.08 11.50 -21.96
N THR A 446 -22.46 12.08 -20.92
CA THR A 446 -23.08 13.05 -19.98
C THR A 446 -23.67 14.28 -20.70
N ASP A 447 -23.05 14.75 -21.79
CA ASP A 447 -23.58 15.83 -22.65
C ASP A 447 -24.74 15.35 -23.57
N GLY A 448 -24.67 14.10 -24.04
CA GLY A 448 -25.57 13.54 -25.05
C GLY A 448 -25.18 13.84 -26.51
N ASP A 449 -23.89 14.14 -26.76
CA ASP A 449 -23.32 14.36 -28.10
C ASP A 449 -23.23 13.04 -28.90
N GLY A 450 -22.91 11.93 -28.20
CA GLY A 450 -22.60 10.63 -28.79
C GLY A 450 -21.11 10.27 -28.82
N THR A 451 -20.30 10.97 -28.03
CA THR A 451 -18.97 10.59 -27.54
C THR A 451 -19.19 10.11 -26.08
N SER A 452 -18.44 9.12 -25.59
CA SER A 452 -18.54 8.77 -24.16
C SER A 452 -17.52 9.57 -23.36
N ASP A 453 -17.72 9.67 -22.06
CA ASP A 453 -16.92 10.56 -21.22
C ASP A 453 -15.45 10.11 -21.12
N PHE A 454 -15.12 8.83 -21.29
CA PHE A 454 -13.76 8.31 -21.54
C PHE A 454 -13.15 8.73 -22.90
N ASP A 455 -13.97 8.89 -23.94
CA ASP A 455 -13.56 9.26 -25.31
C ASP A 455 -13.53 10.81 -25.51
N GLU A 456 -13.87 11.63 -24.50
CA GLU A 456 -13.85 13.11 -24.52
C GLU A 456 -12.46 13.71 -24.26
N ASP A 457 -12.27 14.96 -24.66
CA ASP A 457 -11.07 15.83 -24.51
C ASP A 457 -11.53 17.02 -23.67
N ALA A 458 -11.49 16.88 -22.33
CA ALA A 458 -12.26 17.72 -21.41
C ALA A 458 -11.69 19.14 -21.26
N ASP A 459 -10.37 19.29 -21.24
CA ASP A 459 -9.67 20.55 -21.00
C ASP A 459 -9.07 21.21 -22.25
N SER A 460 -8.98 20.47 -23.36
CA SER A 460 -8.40 20.88 -24.65
C SER A 460 -6.87 20.89 -24.76
N ASP A 461 -6.17 20.01 -24.04
CA ASP A 461 -4.73 19.76 -24.19
C ASP A 461 -4.38 19.11 -25.57
N GLY A 462 -5.09 18.04 -25.95
CA GLY A 462 -4.86 17.23 -27.14
C GLY A 462 -4.86 15.69 -26.97
N LEU A 463 -4.99 15.18 -25.75
CA LEU A 463 -5.26 13.78 -25.39
C LEU A 463 -6.80 13.56 -25.31
N THR A 464 -7.21 12.47 -24.66
CA THR A 464 -8.59 12.23 -24.21
C THR A 464 -8.53 11.70 -22.78
N ASN A 465 -9.60 11.88 -22.02
CA ASN A 465 -9.67 11.48 -20.61
C ASN A 465 -9.19 10.03 -20.40
N GLY A 466 -9.61 9.12 -21.28
CA GLY A 466 -9.20 7.72 -21.32
C GLY A 466 -7.75 7.43 -21.76
N GLN A 467 -7.09 8.33 -22.48
CA GLN A 467 -5.64 8.26 -22.75
C GLN A 467 -4.83 8.68 -21.52
N GLU A 468 -5.30 9.68 -20.79
CA GLU A 468 -4.67 10.30 -19.62
C GLU A 468 -4.71 9.37 -18.41
N VAL A 469 -5.90 8.90 -17.99
CA VAL A 469 -6.04 7.95 -16.86
C VAL A 469 -5.37 6.59 -17.09
N THR A 470 -5.00 6.27 -18.33
CA THR A 470 -4.27 5.05 -18.70
C THR A 470 -2.79 5.28 -19.00
N GLY A 471 -2.31 6.53 -18.95
CA GLY A 471 -0.97 6.96 -19.35
C GLY A 471 -0.59 6.53 -20.77
N SER A 472 -1.56 6.24 -21.64
CA SER A 472 -1.34 5.34 -22.78
C SER A 472 -0.62 5.97 -23.98
N GLU A 473 -0.46 7.30 -24.00
CA GLU A 473 0.48 8.00 -24.88
C GLU A 473 1.82 8.30 -24.19
N ASN A 474 1.90 8.32 -22.84
CA ASN A 474 3.14 8.41 -22.04
C ASN A 474 3.97 7.09 -22.08
N THR A 475 4.10 6.50 -23.27
CA THR A 475 4.76 5.20 -23.50
C THR A 475 6.29 5.26 -23.37
N ALA A 476 6.86 6.45 -23.24
CA ALA A 476 8.30 6.69 -23.15
C ALA A 476 8.82 6.49 -21.72
N PHE A 477 8.09 6.99 -20.72
CA PHE A 477 8.58 7.10 -19.35
C PHE A 477 8.02 6.02 -18.42
N GLY A 478 6.71 5.79 -18.40
CA GLY A 478 6.11 4.68 -17.63
C GLY A 478 4.81 4.08 -18.16
N ASN A 479 4.09 4.79 -19.03
CA ASN A 479 2.62 4.81 -19.06
C ASN A 479 2.04 5.23 -17.69
N GLU A 480 2.70 6.18 -17.00
CA GLU A 480 2.12 6.80 -15.80
C GLU A 480 0.95 7.72 -16.21
N PRO A 481 -0.17 7.74 -15.47
CA PRO A 481 -1.33 8.56 -15.80
C PRO A 481 -1.11 10.06 -15.57
N THR A 482 -1.92 10.87 -16.25
CA THR A 482 -2.04 12.33 -16.05
C THR A 482 -3.45 12.73 -15.58
N ASP A 483 -3.66 14.00 -15.18
CA ASP A 483 -4.96 14.49 -14.67
C ASP A 483 -5.88 14.98 -15.82
N PRO A 484 -6.96 14.25 -16.18
CA PRO A 484 -7.89 14.66 -17.26
C PRO A 484 -8.74 15.90 -16.94
N GLY A 485 -8.55 16.52 -15.77
CA GLY A 485 -9.06 17.84 -15.44
C GLY A 485 -8.08 19.00 -15.70
N ASN A 486 -6.82 18.73 -16.05
CA ASN A 486 -5.73 19.71 -16.01
C ASN A 486 -4.60 19.49 -17.05
N ALA A 487 -4.76 20.12 -18.22
CA ALA A 487 -3.89 20.23 -19.39
C ALA A 487 -2.43 20.74 -19.21
N ASP A 488 -1.85 20.63 -18.01
CA ASP A 488 -0.55 21.16 -17.58
C ASP A 488 -0.26 20.44 -16.25
N SER A 489 -0.13 19.11 -16.28
CA SER A 489 -0.21 18.21 -15.11
C SER A 489 0.86 18.49 -14.03
N ASP A 490 2.11 18.74 -14.43
CA ASP A 490 3.20 19.13 -13.52
C ASP A 490 3.28 20.67 -13.30
N GLY A 491 2.78 21.46 -14.25
CA GLY A 491 2.75 22.92 -14.20
C GLY A 491 3.96 23.63 -14.82
N ASP A 492 4.77 22.96 -15.64
CA ASP A 492 5.94 23.54 -16.30
C ASP A 492 5.58 24.58 -17.40
N GLY A 493 4.35 24.49 -17.95
CA GLY A 493 3.81 25.38 -18.99
C GLY A 493 3.89 24.87 -20.43
N LEU A 494 4.18 23.59 -20.66
CA LEU A 494 3.79 22.80 -21.83
C LEU A 494 2.33 22.35 -21.68
N THR A 495 1.97 21.19 -22.23
CA THR A 495 0.72 20.45 -21.96
C THR A 495 0.98 18.97 -22.24
N ASP A 496 0.26 18.10 -21.56
CA ASP A 496 0.51 16.66 -21.53
C ASP A 496 0.57 16.03 -22.95
N GLY A 497 -0.34 16.46 -23.83
CA GLY A 497 -0.42 16.13 -25.25
C GLY A 497 0.58 16.87 -26.15
N GLN A 498 1.14 18.01 -25.73
CA GLN A 498 2.31 18.61 -26.39
C GLN A 498 3.58 17.78 -26.13
N GLU A 499 3.67 17.15 -24.97
CA GLU A 499 4.86 16.48 -24.42
C GLU A 499 4.97 15.01 -24.81
N THR A 500 3.92 14.22 -24.56
CA THR A 500 3.78 12.85 -25.07
C THR A 500 4.00 12.76 -26.59
N SER A 501 3.69 13.84 -27.32
CA SER A 501 3.92 13.95 -28.77
C SER A 501 5.24 14.63 -29.19
N GLY A 502 6.02 15.15 -28.23
CA GLY A 502 7.27 15.90 -28.45
C GLY A 502 7.11 17.12 -29.36
N SER A 503 5.90 17.70 -29.43
CA SER A 503 5.47 18.54 -30.56
C SER A 503 6.04 19.96 -30.57
N GLU A 504 6.52 20.46 -29.42
CA GLU A 504 7.31 21.69 -29.36
C GLU A 504 8.83 21.41 -29.36
N ASN A 505 9.29 20.19 -28.99
CA ASN A 505 10.69 19.73 -29.16
C ASN A 505 11.07 19.44 -30.64
N VAL A 506 10.63 20.30 -31.56
CA VAL A 506 10.88 20.22 -33.01
C VAL A 506 12.37 20.49 -33.35
N ALA A 507 13.13 21.04 -32.40
CA ALA A 507 14.53 21.40 -32.59
C ALA A 507 15.46 20.17 -32.58
N TYR A 508 15.21 19.22 -31.69
CA TYR A 508 16.16 18.14 -31.38
C TYR A 508 15.73 16.77 -31.92
N GLY A 509 14.46 16.38 -31.74
CA GLY A 509 13.93 15.18 -32.40
C GLY A 509 12.43 15.12 -32.69
N ASN A 510 11.61 15.94 -32.03
CA ASN A 510 10.26 15.56 -31.57
C ASN A 510 10.36 14.23 -30.78
N GLU A 511 11.37 14.12 -29.90
CA GLU A 511 11.35 13.15 -28.82
C GLU A 511 10.48 13.77 -27.68
N PRO A 512 9.75 12.96 -26.89
CA PRO A 512 8.84 13.45 -25.86
C PRO A 512 9.55 13.83 -24.55
N THR A 513 8.82 14.58 -23.72
CA THR A 513 9.07 14.86 -22.30
C THR A 513 8.04 14.11 -21.45
N ASP A 514 8.27 13.97 -20.14
CA ASP A 514 7.36 13.24 -19.23
C ASP A 514 6.31 14.19 -18.65
N PRO A 515 5.02 14.11 -19.05
CA PRO A 515 3.95 15.03 -18.61
C PRO A 515 3.53 14.84 -17.13
N THR A 516 4.38 14.20 -16.33
CA THR A 516 4.20 13.97 -14.90
C THR A 516 5.41 14.45 -14.08
N ASP A 517 6.45 14.95 -14.74
CA ASP A 517 7.72 15.36 -14.14
C ASP A 517 8.38 16.45 -15.01
N GLY A 518 8.12 17.72 -14.67
CA GLY A 518 8.42 18.89 -15.51
C GLY A 518 9.90 19.24 -15.70
N ASP A 519 10.82 18.31 -15.45
CA ASP A 519 12.27 18.35 -15.73
C ASP A 519 12.73 16.94 -16.16
N THR A 520 12.42 16.57 -17.41
CA THR A 520 12.56 15.22 -17.98
C THR A 520 13.94 14.55 -17.84
N ASP A 521 15.01 15.32 -17.58
CA ASP A 521 16.38 14.79 -17.55
C ASP A 521 17.21 15.05 -16.28
N ASP A 522 16.55 15.50 -15.20
CA ASP A 522 17.18 15.91 -13.93
C ASP A 522 18.17 17.09 -14.11
N GLY A 523 17.87 18.04 -15.01
CA GLY A 523 18.80 19.09 -15.47
C GLY A 523 18.76 20.42 -14.70
N GLY A 524 17.72 20.64 -13.90
CA GLY A 524 17.42 21.88 -13.17
C GLY A 524 16.62 22.90 -14.00
N THR A 525 16.55 22.74 -15.32
CA THR A 525 15.77 23.62 -16.21
C THR A 525 14.54 22.89 -16.73
N GLY A 526 13.37 23.12 -16.13
CA GLY A 526 12.14 22.46 -16.57
C GLY A 526 11.76 22.69 -18.06
N ASP A 527 11.05 21.74 -18.65
CA ASP A 527 11.05 21.47 -20.09
C ASP A 527 10.45 22.61 -20.95
N GLY A 528 9.43 23.31 -20.45
CA GLY A 528 8.79 24.48 -21.04
C GLY A 528 9.68 25.72 -20.96
N ALA A 529 10.59 25.78 -19.99
CA ALA A 529 11.65 26.78 -19.92
C ALA A 529 12.80 26.44 -20.88
N GLU A 530 13.21 25.17 -20.98
CA GLU A 530 14.16 24.62 -21.96
C GLU A 530 13.75 24.91 -23.40
N ILE A 531 12.53 24.51 -23.79
CA ILE A 531 11.93 24.79 -25.11
C ILE A 531 11.84 26.31 -25.37
N SER A 532 11.63 27.12 -24.33
CA SER A 532 11.60 28.58 -24.41
C SER A 532 13.00 29.21 -24.57
N ALA A 533 14.04 28.62 -23.99
CA ALA A 533 15.44 29.02 -24.11
C ALA A 533 16.05 28.58 -25.46
N GLY A 534 15.67 27.38 -25.90
CA GLY A 534 16.14 26.71 -27.11
C GLY A 534 17.29 25.72 -26.89
N THR A 535 17.35 25.13 -25.70
CA THR A 535 18.19 23.99 -25.25
C THR A 535 17.38 22.68 -25.41
N ASP A 536 17.93 21.51 -25.05
CA ASP A 536 17.38 20.17 -25.39
C ASP A 536 16.89 19.44 -24.11
N PRO A 537 15.57 19.41 -23.81
CA PRO A 537 14.97 18.86 -22.57
C PRO A 537 14.99 17.33 -22.52
N ASN A 538 16.16 16.73 -22.75
CA ASN A 538 16.45 15.30 -22.92
C ASN A 538 17.98 15.01 -22.86
N ASP A 539 18.83 16.01 -22.52
CA ASP A 539 20.30 15.96 -22.41
C ASP A 539 20.81 17.10 -21.48
N GLY A 540 20.57 17.02 -20.16
CA GLY A 540 20.99 17.91 -19.05
C GLY A 540 22.48 18.26 -18.91
N ALA A 541 23.26 18.04 -19.96
CA ALA A 541 24.59 18.61 -20.20
C ALA A 541 24.63 19.62 -21.37
N ASP A 542 23.51 19.87 -22.05
CA ASP A 542 23.26 21.03 -22.93
C ASP A 542 22.73 22.23 -22.13
N ASP A 543 21.99 21.95 -21.05
CA ASP A 543 21.60 22.85 -19.97
C ASP A 543 22.67 23.90 -19.69
N THR A 544 22.27 25.16 -19.88
CA THR A 544 23.23 26.26 -19.99
C THR A 544 23.64 26.83 -18.64
N PHE A 545 23.95 25.92 -17.71
CA PHE A 545 24.24 26.16 -16.30
C PHE A 545 23.00 26.76 -15.62
N ASP A 546 22.12 25.89 -15.11
CA ASP A 546 20.95 26.37 -14.39
C ASP A 546 21.40 27.15 -13.13
N PRO A 547 21.05 28.45 -13.00
CA PRO A 547 21.43 29.25 -11.86
C PRO A 547 20.44 29.11 -10.67
N SER A 548 19.62 28.06 -10.65
CA SER A 548 18.48 27.89 -9.73
C SER A 548 18.59 26.60 -8.89
N GLY A 549 19.16 25.55 -9.47
CA GLY A 549 19.53 24.29 -8.83
C GLY A 549 20.87 24.35 -8.12
N ASP A 550 21.22 23.19 -7.57
CA ASP A 550 22.22 22.93 -6.53
C ASP A 550 22.84 21.57 -6.90
N ASP A 551 24.02 21.59 -7.54
CA ASP A 551 24.63 20.42 -8.23
C ASP A 551 25.27 19.41 -7.25
N ASP A 552 25.53 19.80 -6.00
CA ASP A 552 26.19 18.97 -4.98
C ASP A 552 25.43 18.84 -3.65
N GLY A 553 24.47 19.72 -3.37
CA GLY A 553 23.45 19.59 -2.32
C GLY A 553 23.72 20.41 -1.06
N ASP A 554 24.41 21.54 -1.15
CA ASP A 554 24.80 22.39 0.00
C ASP A 554 23.74 23.45 0.39
N GLY A 555 22.71 23.67 -0.42
CA GLY A 555 21.67 24.67 -0.18
C GLY A 555 21.99 26.08 -0.73
N LEU A 556 23.11 26.27 -1.41
CA LEU A 556 23.34 27.35 -2.35
C LEU A 556 22.83 26.97 -3.73
N THR A 557 22.37 27.98 -4.48
CA THR A 557 22.20 27.77 -5.91
C THR A 557 23.53 27.92 -6.62
N ASN A 558 23.79 27.03 -7.60
CA ASN A 558 24.81 27.16 -8.64
C ASN A 558 25.00 28.63 -9.08
N GLY A 559 23.89 29.33 -9.30
CA GLY A 559 23.85 30.72 -9.74
C GLY A 559 24.40 31.73 -8.73
N GLU A 560 24.21 31.49 -7.44
CA GLU A 560 24.70 32.33 -6.35
C GLU A 560 26.18 32.07 -6.08
N GLU A 561 26.60 30.82 -6.11
CA GLU A 561 27.99 30.35 -6.08
C GLU A 561 28.86 30.97 -7.18
N VAL A 562 28.62 30.62 -8.46
CA VAL A 562 29.47 31.03 -9.61
C VAL A 562 29.44 32.54 -9.84
N SER A 563 28.45 33.24 -9.28
CA SER A 563 28.42 34.71 -9.27
C SER A 563 29.01 35.35 -8.01
N GLY A 564 29.24 34.57 -6.95
CA GLY A 564 29.67 34.99 -5.62
C GLY A 564 28.63 35.87 -4.92
N SER A 565 27.34 35.75 -5.23
CA SER A 565 26.30 36.63 -4.65
C SER A 565 25.79 36.19 -3.30
N ALA A 566 25.91 34.89 -2.97
CA ALA A 566 25.81 34.36 -1.62
C ALA A 566 26.85 35.02 -0.70
N ASN A 567 28.13 34.93 -1.07
CA ASN A 567 29.27 35.58 -0.42
C ASN A 567 29.30 37.12 -0.65
N ASP A 568 28.26 37.84 -0.21
CA ASP A 568 28.12 39.31 -0.17
C ASP A 568 29.21 39.96 0.72
N GLY A 569 29.56 39.28 1.82
CA GLY A 569 30.48 39.74 2.86
C GLY A 569 31.94 39.80 2.42
N TYR A 570 32.46 38.70 1.85
CA TYR A 570 33.89 38.45 1.69
C TYR A 570 34.37 38.62 0.24
N ASN A 571 33.84 39.66 -0.41
CA ASN A 571 34.22 40.24 -1.72
C ASN A 571 33.54 39.65 -2.96
N ASN A 572 32.63 38.69 -2.85
CA ASN A 572 32.02 37.96 -3.97
C ASN A 572 33.09 37.17 -4.76
N GLU A 573 33.93 36.38 -4.07
CA GLU A 573 34.76 35.36 -4.73
C GLU A 573 33.87 34.08 -4.87
N PRO A 574 33.85 33.39 -6.04
CA PRO A 574 33.03 32.18 -6.23
C PRO A 574 33.62 30.89 -5.65
N THR A 575 32.74 30.00 -5.22
CA THR A 575 32.88 28.55 -4.93
C THR A 575 32.93 27.72 -6.24
N ASP A 576 32.98 26.38 -6.17
CA ASP A 576 32.95 25.47 -7.34
C ASP A 576 31.73 24.52 -7.24
N PRO A 577 30.67 24.70 -8.07
CA PRO A 577 29.33 24.10 -7.93
C PRO A 577 29.30 22.61 -8.31
N THR A 578 30.13 21.79 -7.67
CA THR A 578 30.24 20.32 -7.77
C THR A 578 31.08 19.72 -6.61
N ASP A 579 31.38 20.49 -5.57
CA ASP A 579 32.39 20.24 -4.51
C ASP A 579 31.99 21.04 -3.24
N ALA A 580 30.83 20.72 -2.64
CA ALA A 580 30.12 21.35 -1.49
C ALA A 580 30.92 21.81 -0.24
N ASP A 581 32.23 21.56 -0.17
CA ASP A 581 33.20 22.09 0.81
C ASP A 581 34.38 22.61 -0.04
N SER A 582 34.38 23.91 -0.35
CA SER A 582 35.30 24.51 -1.32
C SER A 582 36.77 24.55 -0.87
N ASP A 583 37.09 24.30 0.41
CA ASP A 583 38.45 24.48 0.92
C ASP A 583 39.04 23.41 1.90
N ASP A 584 38.33 22.30 2.09
CA ASP A 584 38.65 21.15 2.96
C ASP A 584 38.55 21.49 4.49
N ASP A 585 37.52 22.24 4.92
CA ASP A 585 37.30 22.73 6.31
C ASP A 585 36.56 21.73 7.22
N GLY A 586 35.27 21.50 6.95
CA GLY A 586 34.36 20.74 7.80
C GLY A 586 32.88 21.12 7.64
N LEU A 587 32.60 22.40 7.37
CA LEU A 587 31.28 22.91 6.98
C LEU A 587 31.04 22.78 5.47
N SER A 588 29.79 22.93 5.00
CA SER A 588 29.51 23.13 3.58
C SER A 588 29.46 24.63 3.21
N ASP A 589 29.69 24.96 1.94
CA ASP A 589 29.71 26.36 1.48
C ASP A 589 28.34 27.06 1.74
N GLY A 590 27.26 26.28 1.76
CA GLY A 590 25.91 26.72 2.11
C GLY A 590 25.66 26.89 3.61
N ASP A 591 26.19 26.02 4.48
CA ASP A 591 26.15 26.21 5.94
C ASP A 591 26.86 27.51 6.33
N GLU A 592 28.07 27.70 5.78
CA GLU A 592 28.89 28.90 5.98
C GLU A 592 28.19 30.20 5.57
N VAL A 593 27.38 30.17 4.51
CA VAL A 593 26.65 31.35 4.03
C VAL A 593 25.36 31.59 4.81
N ASN A 594 24.61 30.53 5.11
CA ASN A 594 23.23 30.63 5.58
C ASN A 594 23.11 30.61 7.10
N ILE A 595 24.02 29.92 7.79
CA ILE A 595 23.98 29.64 9.23
C ILE A 595 25.08 30.45 9.95
N THR A 596 26.33 29.97 9.92
CA THR A 596 27.45 30.54 10.72
C THR A 596 27.91 31.92 10.22
N GLY A 597 27.89 32.15 8.90
CA GLY A 597 28.23 33.42 8.27
C GLY A 597 29.73 33.63 7.95
N THR A 598 30.49 32.55 7.78
CA THR A 598 31.93 32.51 7.47
C THR A 598 32.23 32.70 5.97
N ASP A 599 33.49 32.50 5.52
CA ASP A 599 33.97 32.77 4.15
C ASP A 599 34.34 31.46 3.43
N PRO A 600 33.42 30.82 2.67
CA PRO A 600 33.58 29.45 2.13
C PRO A 600 34.58 29.36 0.97
N ASN A 601 35.84 29.62 1.30
CA ASN A 601 37.02 29.88 0.46
C ASN A 601 38.26 30.19 1.35
N ASN A 602 38.11 30.33 2.68
CA ASN A 602 39.16 30.47 3.68
C ASN A 602 38.83 29.74 5.03
N PRO A 603 39.49 28.61 5.36
CA PRO A 603 39.19 27.78 6.54
C PRO A 603 39.94 28.26 7.79
N ASP A 604 39.44 29.33 8.43
CA ASP A 604 40.00 30.16 9.55
C ASP A 604 39.62 31.64 9.25
N THR A 605 38.32 31.95 9.26
CA THR A 605 37.74 33.23 8.79
C THR A 605 38.12 34.41 9.69
N ASP A 606 38.21 34.22 11.01
CA ASP A 606 38.76 35.24 11.94
C ASP A 606 40.27 35.44 11.74
N GLY A 607 41.01 34.34 11.58
CA GLY A 607 42.48 34.31 11.60
C GLY A 607 43.09 34.04 12.98
N ASP A 608 42.36 33.40 13.90
CA ASP A 608 42.86 32.93 15.20
C ASP A 608 43.76 31.70 15.03
N GLY A 609 43.25 30.70 14.31
CA GLY A 609 43.94 29.44 13.98
C GLY A 609 43.19 28.15 14.31
N THR A 610 41.89 28.23 14.61
CA THR A 610 40.89 27.15 14.46
C THR A 610 40.35 27.19 13.01
N PRO A 611 40.07 26.04 12.35
CA PRO A 611 39.17 25.97 11.18
C PRO A 611 37.74 26.38 11.57
N ASP A 612 36.92 26.84 10.62
CA ASP A 612 35.63 27.43 10.96
C ASP A 612 34.61 26.38 11.45
N GLY A 613 34.61 25.15 10.91
CA GLY A 613 33.85 23.99 11.42
C GLY A 613 34.48 23.24 12.60
N ASP A 614 35.62 23.71 13.12
CA ASP A 614 36.26 23.26 14.38
C ASP A 614 36.02 24.33 15.50
N GLU A 615 35.32 25.45 15.22
CA GLU A 615 34.93 26.47 16.22
C GLU A 615 33.66 26.05 17.00
N ASP A 616 33.32 26.88 17.99
CA ASP A 616 32.27 26.75 19.02
C ASP A 616 31.60 28.14 19.06
N SER A 617 30.56 28.32 18.25
CA SER A 617 30.09 29.64 17.78
C SER A 617 29.29 30.45 18.81
N ASP A 618 28.48 29.80 19.64
CA ASP A 618 27.65 30.43 20.67
C ASP A 618 28.15 30.18 22.11
N GLY A 619 28.70 28.99 22.39
CA GLY A 619 29.43 28.66 23.61
C GLY A 619 28.96 27.43 24.39
N ASP A 620 28.22 26.50 23.78
CA ASP A 620 27.65 25.31 24.46
C ASP A 620 28.71 24.26 24.84
N GLY A 621 29.67 24.00 23.94
CA GLY A 621 30.72 22.99 24.10
C GLY A 621 30.76 21.90 23.03
N LEU A 622 29.81 21.89 22.09
CA LEU A 622 29.91 21.19 20.81
C LEU A 622 30.80 22.00 19.84
N THR A 623 30.69 21.74 18.55
CA THR A 623 31.33 22.55 17.49
C THR A 623 30.38 22.66 16.31
N ASP A 624 30.47 23.76 15.55
CA ASP A 624 29.54 24.06 14.46
C ASP A 624 29.34 22.87 13.50
N GLY A 625 30.41 22.09 13.24
CA GLY A 625 30.37 20.88 12.41
C GLY A 625 29.91 19.59 13.10
N GLN A 626 29.94 19.48 14.43
CA GLN A 626 29.34 18.36 15.17
C GLN A 626 27.81 18.48 15.21
N GLU A 627 27.33 19.70 15.42
CA GLU A 627 25.92 20.09 15.54
C GLU A 627 25.16 19.88 14.22
N LEU A 628 25.64 20.51 13.13
CA LEU A 628 25.06 20.38 11.79
C LEU A 628 25.10 18.96 11.22
N SER A 629 25.90 18.07 11.82
CA SER A 629 25.97 16.65 11.45
C SER A 629 25.27 15.70 12.43
N GLY A 630 24.67 16.22 13.51
CA GLY A 630 24.04 15.45 14.60
C GLY A 630 24.99 14.42 15.24
N SER A 631 26.32 14.60 15.11
CA SER A 631 27.25 13.47 15.16
C SER A 631 27.63 12.99 16.55
N GLU A 632 27.34 13.78 17.59
CA GLU A 632 27.34 13.32 18.98
C GLU A 632 25.93 12.92 19.47
N ASN A 633 24.84 13.37 18.81
CA ASN A 633 23.45 12.93 19.04
C ASN A 633 23.20 11.50 18.50
N THR A 634 23.99 10.55 18.98
CA THR A 634 23.97 9.16 18.52
C THR A 634 22.87 8.31 19.18
N GLY A 635 22.14 8.88 20.14
CA GLY A 635 20.94 8.28 20.75
C GLY A 635 19.71 8.47 19.87
N TYR A 636 19.50 9.68 19.36
CA TYR A 636 18.26 10.12 18.73
C TYR A 636 18.48 10.34 17.22
N ASP A 637 18.72 9.21 16.53
CA ASP A 637 18.92 9.05 15.07
C ASP A 637 19.95 9.97 14.37
N ASN A 638 20.76 10.74 15.11
CA ASN A 638 21.69 11.79 14.63
C ASN A 638 20.94 13.01 14.03
N GLU A 639 19.87 13.48 14.69
CA GLU A 639 19.19 14.74 14.35
C GLU A 639 20.11 15.95 14.64
N PRO A 640 20.31 16.89 13.69
CA PRO A 640 21.15 18.08 13.88
C PRO A 640 20.55 19.19 14.78
N THR A 641 21.39 20.11 15.25
CA THR A 641 21.04 21.31 16.04
C THR A 641 21.46 22.62 15.33
N ASP A 642 21.09 23.80 15.86
CA ASP A 642 21.46 25.12 15.29
C ASP A 642 22.71 25.70 15.98
N PRO A 643 23.90 25.74 15.31
CA PRO A 643 25.17 26.20 15.88
C PRO A 643 25.27 27.72 16.10
N THR A 644 24.13 28.37 16.33
CA THR A 644 24.01 29.79 16.66
C THR A 644 23.01 30.09 17.79
N ASP A 645 22.32 29.09 18.34
CA ASP A 645 21.41 29.18 19.49
C ASP A 645 21.49 27.91 20.37
N ALA A 646 22.50 27.85 21.26
CA ALA A 646 22.79 26.87 22.34
C ALA A 646 21.67 26.55 23.36
N ASP A 647 20.44 26.33 22.90
CA ASP A 647 19.19 26.03 23.60
C ASP A 647 18.15 25.72 22.48
N SER A 648 18.39 24.64 21.70
CA SER A 648 17.72 24.40 20.41
C SER A 648 16.18 24.28 20.48
N ASP A 649 15.62 23.93 21.64
CA ASP A 649 14.19 23.66 21.83
C ASP A 649 13.41 24.65 22.74
N ASP A 650 14.09 25.66 23.32
CA ASP A 650 13.58 26.65 24.30
C ASP A 650 13.27 26.06 25.73
N ASP A 651 13.78 24.87 26.12
CA ASP A 651 13.72 24.29 27.48
C ASP A 651 14.55 25.09 28.50
N GLY A 652 15.83 25.34 28.19
CA GLY A 652 16.78 26.08 29.01
C GLY A 652 18.00 25.33 29.54
N LEU A 653 18.18 24.04 29.20
CA LEU A 653 19.50 23.41 29.11
C LEU A 653 20.27 23.96 27.89
N SER A 654 21.38 23.33 27.52
CA SER A 654 22.06 23.59 26.24
C SER A 654 22.41 22.26 25.58
N ASP A 655 22.43 22.26 24.26
CA ASP A 655 22.58 21.05 23.43
C ASP A 655 23.81 20.21 23.86
N GLY A 656 24.92 20.86 24.19
CA GLY A 656 26.13 20.24 24.75
C GLY A 656 26.01 19.75 26.20
N ASP A 657 25.20 20.38 27.06
CA ASP A 657 24.87 19.87 28.41
C ASP A 657 23.97 18.62 28.29
N GLU A 658 23.00 18.64 27.38
CA GLU A 658 22.05 17.54 27.14
C GLU A 658 22.73 16.29 26.58
N ILE A 659 23.68 16.45 25.66
CA ILE A 659 24.55 15.37 25.17
C ILE A 659 25.44 14.79 26.29
N VAL A 660 25.66 15.50 27.40
CA VAL A 660 26.34 14.98 28.60
C VAL A 660 25.36 14.25 29.54
N ILE A 661 24.16 14.79 29.76
CA ILE A 661 23.11 14.20 30.60
C ILE A 661 22.52 12.93 29.97
N GLY A 662 22.33 12.92 28.64
CA GLY A 662 21.78 11.83 27.84
C GLY A 662 20.40 12.08 27.22
N THR A 663 19.90 13.32 27.27
CA THR A 663 18.61 13.77 26.72
C THR A 663 18.73 14.10 25.23
N ASP A 664 17.61 14.40 24.55
CA ASP A 664 17.60 14.76 23.12
C ASP A 664 17.46 16.29 22.95
N PRO A 665 18.47 17.02 22.41
CA PRO A 665 18.45 18.48 22.21
C PRO A 665 17.36 19.07 21.30
N ASN A 666 16.28 18.33 21.04
CA ASN A 666 15.17 18.69 20.17
C ASN A 666 13.78 18.36 20.78
N ASP A 667 13.67 17.75 21.98
CA ASP A 667 12.37 17.46 22.63
C ASP A 667 12.39 17.72 24.17
N PRO A 668 11.69 18.75 24.67
CA PRO A 668 11.82 19.28 26.05
C PRO A 668 11.09 18.46 27.14
N ASP A 669 11.01 17.13 26.97
CA ASP A 669 10.29 16.14 27.79
C ASP A 669 10.72 14.73 27.29
N THR A 670 12.04 14.42 27.24
CA THR A 670 12.62 13.29 26.46
C THR A 670 11.93 11.93 26.72
N ASP A 671 11.52 11.68 27.97
CA ASP A 671 10.86 10.42 28.39
C ASP A 671 9.31 10.47 28.33
N GLY A 672 8.72 11.67 28.32
CA GLY A 672 7.28 11.90 28.24
C GLY A 672 6.49 11.81 29.56
N ASP A 673 7.15 11.85 30.73
CA ASP A 673 6.53 11.99 32.07
C ASP A 673 5.64 13.23 32.18
N GLY A 674 6.04 14.35 31.55
CA GLY A 674 5.46 15.67 31.75
C GLY A 674 6.23 16.57 32.74
N THR A 675 7.49 16.23 32.99
CA THR A 675 8.54 17.07 33.58
C THR A 675 9.53 17.38 32.45
N SER A 676 10.05 18.62 32.36
CA SER A 676 11.06 18.93 31.32
C SER A 676 12.46 18.67 31.84
N ASP A 677 13.36 18.39 30.93
CA ASP A 677 14.71 17.90 31.16
C ASP A 677 15.55 18.89 32.00
N PHE A 678 15.26 20.21 31.95
CA PHE A 678 15.79 21.23 32.88
C PHE A 678 15.32 21.11 34.35
N ASP A 679 14.05 20.72 34.55
CA ASP A 679 13.36 20.61 35.85
C ASP A 679 13.52 19.19 36.46
N GLU A 680 14.21 18.26 35.77
CA GLU A 680 14.60 16.91 36.24
C GLU A 680 15.83 16.91 37.18
N ASP A 681 16.06 15.78 37.87
CA ASP A 681 17.07 15.57 38.94
C ASP A 681 17.81 14.24 38.65
N ALA A 682 18.74 14.27 37.68
CA ALA A 682 19.23 13.07 36.99
C ALA A 682 20.10 12.13 37.85
N ASP A 683 20.81 12.66 38.84
CA ASP A 683 21.63 11.87 39.78
C ASP A 683 21.00 11.71 41.18
N SER A 684 19.85 12.38 41.43
CA SER A 684 19.09 12.39 42.68
C SER A 684 19.79 13.05 43.88
N ASP A 685 20.65 14.04 43.62
CA ASP A 685 21.23 14.98 44.58
C ASP A 685 20.19 15.89 45.28
N GLY A 686 19.12 16.27 44.56
CA GLY A 686 18.07 17.17 45.05
C GLY A 686 18.18 18.63 44.59
N LEU A 687 19.16 18.96 43.74
CA LEU A 687 19.08 20.06 42.78
C LEU A 687 18.18 19.65 41.59
N THR A 688 18.33 20.33 40.45
CA THR A 688 17.81 19.88 39.16
C THR A 688 18.88 20.17 38.12
N ASN A 689 18.90 19.44 37.01
CA ASN A 689 19.85 19.60 35.90
C ASN A 689 20.07 21.09 35.56
N GLY A 690 18.96 21.83 35.39
CA GLY A 690 18.95 23.27 35.13
C GLY A 690 19.40 24.19 36.27
N GLN A 691 19.32 23.75 37.53
CA GLN A 691 19.91 24.49 38.67
C GLN A 691 21.43 24.37 38.70
N GLU A 692 21.96 23.23 38.26
CA GLU A 692 23.35 22.81 38.31
C GLU A 692 24.20 23.40 37.19
N VAL A 693 23.83 23.18 35.93
CA VAL A 693 24.55 23.73 34.76
C VAL A 693 24.59 25.26 34.81
N THR A 694 23.55 25.89 35.36
CA THR A 694 23.50 27.34 35.57
C THR A 694 24.20 27.81 36.86
N GLY A 695 24.59 26.90 37.76
CA GLY A 695 25.13 27.17 39.09
C GLY A 695 24.23 28.08 39.93
N SER A 696 22.91 28.05 39.71
CA SER A 696 22.01 29.16 40.06
C SER A 696 21.92 29.44 41.55
N GLU A 697 21.96 28.40 42.38
CA GLU A 697 22.00 28.50 43.84
C GLU A 697 23.46 28.46 44.37
N ASN A 698 24.43 27.78 43.74
CA ASN A 698 25.88 27.96 44.02
C ASN A 698 26.49 29.21 43.34
N ASN A 699 25.93 30.39 43.61
CA ASN A 699 26.51 31.70 43.26
C ASN A 699 26.83 31.98 41.76
N GLY A 700 26.55 31.06 40.83
CA GLY A 700 26.99 31.06 39.44
C GLY A 700 28.36 30.38 39.19
N GLU A 701 28.71 29.37 39.99
CA GLU A 701 29.73 28.35 39.67
C GLU A 701 28.99 26.99 39.64
N ALA A 702 29.15 26.20 38.56
CA ALA A 702 28.29 25.05 38.22
C ALA A 702 28.80 23.71 38.78
N THR A 703 27.93 22.71 38.80
CA THR A 703 28.18 21.30 39.21
C THR A 703 28.02 20.35 38.01
N ASP A 704 28.37 19.08 38.17
CA ASP A 704 28.24 18.04 37.13
C ASP A 704 26.92 17.28 37.35
N PRO A 705 25.85 17.51 36.54
CA PRO A 705 24.51 16.94 36.77
C PRO A 705 24.42 15.42 36.51
N THR A 706 25.56 14.73 36.55
CA THR A 706 25.69 13.27 36.43
C THR A 706 26.54 12.65 37.55
N ASP A 707 27.03 13.44 38.51
CA ASP A 707 27.92 13.00 39.60
C ASP A 707 27.73 13.85 40.89
N ALA A 708 26.76 13.45 41.71
CA ALA A 708 26.21 14.09 42.93
C ALA A 708 27.19 14.50 44.08
N ASP A 709 28.50 14.56 43.84
CA ASP A 709 29.57 15.06 44.72
C ASP A 709 30.70 15.60 43.81
N SER A 710 30.47 16.77 43.19
CA SER A 710 31.27 17.33 42.08
C SER A 710 32.78 17.48 42.35
N ASP A 711 33.26 17.37 43.61
CA ASP A 711 34.68 17.54 43.93
C ASP A 711 35.41 16.39 44.67
N ASP A 712 34.80 15.20 44.80
CA ASP A 712 35.24 14.10 45.70
C ASP A 712 35.25 14.54 47.19
N GLY A 713 34.34 15.44 47.60
CA GLY A 713 34.28 16.07 48.92
C GLY A 713 33.68 15.18 50.02
N GLY A 714 32.61 14.45 49.67
CA GLY A 714 31.84 13.59 50.57
C GLY A 714 30.61 14.25 51.21
N VAL A 715 30.08 15.30 50.59
CA VAL A 715 28.77 15.93 50.86
C VAL A 715 28.18 16.30 49.50
N ASN A 716 26.91 15.97 49.26
CA ASN A 716 26.27 16.21 47.98
C ASN A 716 26.04 17.71 47.72
N ASP A 717 26.00 18.09 46.44
CA ASP A 717 26.05 19.47 45.99
C ASP A 717 24.80 20.29 46.36
N GLY A 718 23.62 19.67 46.34
CA GLY A 718 22.36 20.23 46.83
C GLY A 718 22.35 20.45 48.34
N ASP A 719 23.04 19.60 49.11
CA ASP A 719 23.18 19.74 50.56
C ASP A 719 24.23 20.81 50.91
N GLU A 720 25.34 20.90 50.16
CA GLU A 720 26.30 22.00 50.20
C GLU A 720 25.62 23.35 49.90
N VAL A 721 24.80 23.42 48.85
CA VAL A 721 23.95 24.58 48.49
C VAL A 721 22.98 24.93 49.63
N ALA A 722 22.29 23.94 50.21
CA ALA A 722 21.33 24.15 51.29
C ALA A 722 22.01 24.69 52.57
N ASN A 723 23.22 24.23 52.87
CA ASN A 723 24.04 24.66 54.01
C ASN A 723 24.80 25.98 53.74
N GLY A 724 24.99 26.34 52.47
CA GLY A 724 25.63 27.58 52.01
C GLY A 724 27.15 27.52 52.02
N THR A 725 27.70 26.34 51.75
CA THR A 725 29.11 26.04 51.43
C THR A 725 29.30 26.12 49.90
N ASP A 726 30.27 25.44 49.30
CA ASP A 726 30.69 25.65 47.91
C ASP A 726 30.99 24.29 47.24
N PRO A 727 30.01 23.68 46.53
CA PRO A 727 30.06 22.42 45.75
C PRO A 727 31.25 22.16 44.79
N ASN A 728 32.26 23.01 44.79
CA ASN A 728 33.46 22.93 43.98
C ASN A 728 34.73 23.06 44.87
N ASN A 729 34.59 22.96 46.20
CA ASN A 729 35.62 23.13 47.20
C ASN A 729 35.36 22.33 48.51
N GLY A 730 35.60 21.01 48.48
CA GLY A 730 35.74 20.05 49.59
C GLY A 730 36.89 20.35 50.56
N ALA A 731 36.80 21.55 51.12
CA ALA A 731 37.60 22.13 52.17
C ALA A 731 36.87 23.29 52.93
N ASP A 732 35.60 23.60 52.64
CA ASP A 732 34.77 24.54 53.40
C ASP A 732 33.31 24.14 53.72
N ASP A 733 32.86 22.97 53.27
CA ASP A 733 31.97 22.00 53.94
C ASP A 733 32.03 22.07 55.50
N ASP A 734 33.22 22.22 56.10
CA ASP A 734 33.46 22.52 57.54
C ASP A 734 33.15 24.00 57.95
N SER A 735 32.10 24.67 57.41
CA SER A 735 31.91 26.12 57.67
C SER A 735 30.51 26.77 57.72
N GLY A 736 29.41 25.99 57.76
CA GLY A 736 28.04 26.51 57.90
C GLY A 736 27.84 27.53 59.04
N THR A 737 27.15 28.66 58.78
CA THR A 737 26.85 29.70 59.81
C THR A 737 25.53 30.46 59.60
N GLY A 738 24.40 29.74 59.68
CA GLY A 738 23.09 30.37 59.85
C GLY A 738 22.86 30.94 61.28
N PRO A 739 21.66 31.49 61.57
CA PRO A 739 21.38 32.16 62.85
C PRO A 739 20.89 31.28 64.00
N GLY A 740 20.62 29.99 63.78
CA GLY A 740 20.40 28.99 64.86
C GLY A 740 21.69 28.26 65.22
N ASP A 741 22.55 28.14 64.22
CA ASP A 741 23.67 27.21 64.04
C ASP A 741 24.95 27.78 64.67
N ALA A 742 24.77 28.66 65.65
CA ALA A 742 25.85 29.25 66.40
C ALA A 742 26.22 28.31 67.56
N ASP A 743 27.41 27.74 67.51
CA ASP A 743 28.14 27.35 68.72
C ASP A 743 28.66 28.64 69.40
N ASP A 744 28.10 29.02 70.56
CA ASP A 744 28.44 30.27 71.27
C ASP A 744 29.60 30.09 72.29
N ASP A 745 30.17 28.88 72.44
CA ASP A 745 31.27 28.63 73.39
C ASP A 745 32.46 27.76 72.90
N GLY A 746 32.29 26.94 71.87
CA GLY A 746 33.34 26.25 71.11
C GLY A 746 33.52 24.77 71.46
N ASP A 747 32.45 24.00 71.53
CA ASP A 747 32.40 22.58 71.95
C ASP A 747 32.08 21.58 70.83
N GLY A 748 31.28 21.97 69.84
CA GLY A 748 30.83 21.12 68.74
C GLY A 748 29.33 21.18 68.49
N LEU A 749 28.51 21.38 69.54
CA LEU A 749 27.06 21.53 69.38
C LEU A 749 26.63 22.98 69.12
N THR A 750 25.57 23.15 68.34
CA THR A 750 24.91 24.44 68.13
C THR A 750 23.91 24.76 69.24
N ASN A 751 23.59 26.06 69.41
CA ASN A 751 22.63 26.56 70.42
C ASN A 751 21.26 25.84 70.42
N ASP A 752 20.80 25.34 69.26
CA ASP A 752 19.51 24.65 69.12
C ASP A 752 19.65 23.11 69.26
N GLN A 753 20.78 22.48 68.87
CA GLN A 753 21.11 21.07 69.21
C GLN A 753 21.25 20.88 70.73
N GLU A 754 21.98 21.78 71.40
CA GLU A 754 22.07 21.84 72.87
C GLU A 754 20.70 21.99 73.56
N ALA A 755 19.72 22.59 72.87
CA ALA A 755 18.36 22.73 73.39
C ALA A 755 17.53 21.43 73.29
N ILE A 756 17.96 20.47 72.46
CA ILE A 756 17.39 19.12 72.33
C ILE A 756 17.95 18.22 73.44
N VAL A 757 19.28 17.98 73.48
CA VAL A 757 19.93 17.17 74.54
C VAL A 757 19.83 17.84 75.93
N GLY A 758 19.65 19.16 75.99
CA GLY A 758 19.20 19.90 77.18
C GLY A 758 20.33 20.49 78.05
N THR A 759 21.44 20.88 77.43
CA THR A 759 22.66 21.45 78.02
C THR A 759 22.51 22.99 78.25
N ASP A 760 23.59 23.74 78.52
CA ASP A 760 23.57 25.19 78.80
C ASP A 760 24.43 25.95 77.76
N PRO A 761 23.85 26.53 76.67
CA PRO A 761 24.51 27.11 75.47
C PRO A 761 25.51 28.26 75.62
N THR A 762 26.35 28.21 76.65
CA THR A 762 27.44 29.13 76.99
C THR A 762 28.49 28.46 77.92
N ASN A 763 28.47 27.13 78.07
CA ASN A 763 29.37 26.34 78.90
C ASN A 763 29.61 24.88 78.36
N PRO A 764 30.81 24.58 77.79
CA PRO A 764 31.15 23.31 77.08
C PRO A 764 31.52 22.12 78.00
N ASP A 765 30.66 21.82 78.99
CA ASP A 765 30.82 20.81 80.07
C ASP A 765 29.75 21.15 81.13
N THR A 766 28.47 20.95 80.81
CA THR A 766 27.32 21.43 81.60
C THR A 766 27.24 20.77 82.99
N ASP A 767 27.65 19.50 83.12
CA ASP A 767 27.75 18.81 84.41
C ASP A 767 28.95 19.26 85.25
N GLY A 768 30.12 19.42 84.61
CA GLY A 768 31.40 19.63 85.27
C GLY A 768 32.21 18.36 85.53
N ASP A 769 32.01 17.28 84.75
CA ASP A 769 32.73 16.00 84.88
C ASP A 769 34.13 16.10 84.23
N GLY A 770 34.17 16.54 82.97
CA GLY A 770 35.39 16.74 82.18
C GLY A 770 35.36 16.16 80.75
N THR A 771 34.21 15.67 80.30
CA THR A 771 33.78 15.51 78.90
C THR A 771 33.27 16.87 78.37
N SER A 772 33.21 17.07 77.05
CA SER A 772 32.41 18.14 76.41
C SER A 772 30.93 17.74 76.41
N ASP A 773 30.00 18.67 76.20
CA ASP A 773 28.59 18.31 76.01
C ASP A 773 28.37 17.65 74.63
N ALA A 774 29.20 17.99 73.62
CA ALA A 774 29.34 17.25 72.36
C ALA A 774 29.93 15.82 72.48
N ASP A 775 30.88 15.62 73.40
CA ASP A 775 31.60 14.34 73.61
C ASP A 775 30.82 13.36 74.54
N GLU A 776 29.64 13.74 75.06
CA GLU A 776 28.83 12.89 75.94
C GLU A 776 27.90 11.96 75.14
N ASP A 777 27.53 10.88 75.82
CA ASP A 777 26.71 9.75 75.38
C ASP A 777 25.44 9.80 76.27
N ALA A 778 24.30 10.24 75.70
CA ALA A 778 23.17 10.74 76.49
C ALA A 778 22.23 9.65 77.03
N ASP A 779 22.02 8.57 76.27
CA ASP A 779 21.09 7.48 76.55
C ASP A 779 21.76 6.09 76.71
N ALA A 780 23.00 5.93 76.24
CA ALA A 780 23.87 4.74 76.34
C ALA A 780 23.73 3.69 75.23
N ASP A 781 23.59 4.11 73.97
CA ASP A 781 23.75 3.29 72.76
C ASP A 781 25.23 2.88 72.55
N GLY A 782 26.16 3.85 72.43
CA GLY A 782 27.52 3.66 71.93
C GLY A 782 28.12 4.82 71.11
N LEU A 783 27.31 5.72 70.57
CA LEU A 783 27.71 6.95 69.87
C LEU A 783 27.91 8.12 70.86
N THR A 784 28.01 9.34 70.34
CA THR A 784 28.00 10.58 71.13
C THR A 784 27.10 11.62 70.47
N ASN A 785 26.59 12.57 71.26
CA ASN A 785 25.60 13.56 70.81
C ASN A 785 25.98 14.24 69.49
N LEU A 786 27.28 14.51 69.27
CA LEU A 786 27.77 15.11 68.02
C LEU A 786 27.85 14.11 66.87
N GLU A 787 28.24 12.87 67.10
CA GLU A 787 28.28 11.81 66.09
C GLU A 787 26.86 11.47 65.59
N GLU A 788 25.86 11.49 66.49
CA GLU A 788 24.43 11.30 66.20
C GLU A 788 23.85 12.51 65.44
N PHE A 789 24.03 13.74 65.94
CA PHE A 789 23.51 14.97 65.31
C PHE A 789 24.14 15.31 63.95
N SER A 790 25.22 14.64 63.56
CA SER A 790 25.88 14.81 62.25
C SER A 790 25.82 13.55 61.38
N GLY A 791 25.20 12.47 61.90
CA GLY A 791 25.28 11.12 61.34
C GLY A 791 26.69 10.66 60.96
N SER A 792 27.75 11.29 61.47
CA SER A 792 29.12 11.16 60.92
C SER A 792 29.83 9.84 61.25
N GLN A 793 29.12 8.90 61.87
CA GLN A 793 29.49 7.48 61.90
C GLN A 793 28.62 6.63 60.95
N ASN A 794 27.40 7.06 60.61
CA ASN A 794 26.45 6.45 59.68
C ASN A 794 26.88 6.60 58.19
N THR A 795 28.18 6.48 57.91
CA THR A 795 28.81 6.73 56.60
C THR A 795 28.47 5.68 55.53
N ALA A 796 27.47 4.83 55.77
CA ALA A 796 26.96 3.83 54.84
C ALA A 796 25.58 4.23 54.28
N PHE A 797 24.83 5.07 55.00
CA PHE A 797 23.47 5.50 54.69
C PHE A 797 23.42 7.02 54.85
N GLY A 798 23.83 7.76 53.81
CA GLY A 798 23.81 9.24 53.74
C GLY A 798 24.70 10.04 54.73
N ASN A 799 25.21 9.42 55.80
CA ASN A 799 25.48 10.12 57.08
C ASN A 799 24.18 10.68 57.70
N ASP A 800 23.06 9.96 57.57
CA ASP A 800 21.78 10.44 58.08
C ASP A 800 21.80 10.54 59.62
N PRO A 801 21.42 11.69 60.23
CA PRO A 801 21.40 11.87 61.67
C PRO A 801 20.33 11.04 62.39
N THR A 802 20.57 10.72 63.67
CA THR A 802 19.60 10.02 64.55
C THR A 802 19.16 10.91 65.73
N ASP A 803 18.27 10.46 66.64
CA ASP A 803 17.85 11.25 67.83
C ASP A 803 18.72 10.93 69.06
N PRO A 804 19.66 11.81 69.48
CA PRO A 804 20.52 11.62 70.65
C PRO A 804 19.79 11.73 72.01
N THR A 805 18.54 11.29 72.05
CA THR A 805 17.73 11.11 73.26
C THR A 805 16.89 9.82 73.29
N ASP A 806 16.87 9.00 72.24
CA ASP A 806 16.31 7.64 72.20
C ASP A 806 17.21 6.69 71.35
N ALA A 807 18.06 5.91 72.03
CA ALA A 807 19.02 4.89 71.54
C ALA A 807 18.51 3.72 70.66
N ASP A 808 17.41 3.89 69.94
CA ASP A 808 16.56 2.89 69.28
C ASP A 808 15.64 3.72 68.35
N SER A 809 16.24 4.42 67.38
CA SER A 809 15.62 5.58 66.69
C SER A 809 14.38 5.25 65.86
N ASP A 810 14.25 4.01 65.38
CA ASP A 810 13.15 3.51 64.53
C ASP A 810 12.14 2.58 65.28
N ASP A 811 12.43 2.19 66.53
CA ASP A 811 11.67 1.26 67.40
C ASP A 811 11.81 -0.25 66.99
N ASP A 812 12.82 -0.67 66.20
CA ASP A 812 13.05 -2.06 65.74
C ASP A 812 13.57 -3.01 66.86
N GLY A 813 14.50 -2.53 67.68
CA GLY A 813 15.11 -3.25 68.80
C GLY A 813 16.58 -3.71 68.64
N LEU A 814 17.30 -3.24 67.63
CA LEU A 814 18.74 -2.98 67.68
C LEU A 814 19.00 -1.70 68.50
N THR A 815 19.92 -0.84 68.07
CA THR A 815 20.30 0.46 68.67
C THR A 815 21.29 1.13 67.73
N ASP A 816 21.16 2.43 67.50
CA ASP A 816 21.88 3.22 66.49
C ASP A 816 23.38 2.86 66.39
N GLY A 817 24.13 2.91 67.51
CA GLY A 817 25.55 2.57 67.57
C GLY A 817 25.91 1.07 67.48
N GLU A 818 24.99 0.13 67.67
CA GLU A 818 25.23 -1.29 67.34
C GLU A 818 25.13 -1.56 65.83
N GLU A 819 24.38 -0.73 65.10
CA GLU A 819 24.01 -0.85 63.67
C GLU A 819 24.99 -0.13 62.76
N VAL A 820 25.21 1.16 63.03
CA VAL A 820 26.24 2.01 62.43
C VAL A 820 27.65 1.38 62.53
N THR A 821 27.88 0.52 63.54
CA THR A 821 29.15 -0.21 63.69
C THR A 821 29.14 -1.67 63.21
N GLY A 822 28.03 -2.15 62.64
CA GLY A 822 27.81 -3.53 62.20
C GLY A 822 28.04 -4.57 63.29
N SER A 823 27.91 -4.17 64.56
CA SER A 823 28.50 -4.92 65.68
C SER A 823 27.81 -6.25 65.96
N GLN A 824 26.53 -6.34 65.60
CA GLN A 824 25.77 -7.58 65.56
C GLN A 824 25.88 -8.23 64.17
N ASN A 825 25.71 -7.47 63.07
CA ASN A 825 25.88 -7.99 61.69
C ASN A 825 27.35 -8.11 61.23
N ASN A 826 28.15 -8.90 61.95
CA ASN A 826 29.52 -9.32 61.59
C ASN A 826 30.60 -8.23 61.37
N GLY A 827 30.23 -6.96 61.23
CA GLY A 827 31.06 -5.81 60.88
C GLY A 827 30.61 -5.05 59.62
N GLU A 828 29.49 -5.41 59.01
CA GLU A 828 28.81 -4.66 57.94
C GLU A 828 27.60 -3.91 58.57
N PRO A 829 27.32 -2.62 58.27
CA PRO A 829 26.26 -1.84 58.93
C PRO A 829 24.80 -2.18 58.53
N THR A 830 23.85 -1.54 59.23
CA THR A 830 22.41 -1.40 58.90
C THR A 830 21.99 0.06 59.12
N ASP A 831 20.87 0.52 58.55
CA ASP A 831 20.44 1.93 58.65
C ASP A 831 19.67 2.19 59.96
N PRO A 832 20.22 2.97 60.91
CA PRO A 832 19.56 3.24 62.20
C PRO A 832 18.28 4.11 62.10
N ASN A 833 17.87 4.51 60.90
CA ASN A 833 16.63 5.26 60.65
C ASN A 833 15.57 4.47 59.85
N ASP A 834 15.87 3.28 59.30
CA ASP A 834 14.87 2.43 58.63
C ASP A 834 14.95 0.96 59.06
N SER A 835 13.87 0.51 59.69
CA SER A 835 13.72 -0.77 60.37
C SER A 835 13.80 -2.04 59.51
N ASP A 836 14.08 -1.91 58.21
CA ASP A 836 13.96 -2.94 57.17
C ASP A 836 14.98 -2.62 56.06
N THR A 837 16.28 -2.61 56.39
CA THR A 837 17.37 -1.98 55.61
C THR A 837 17.39 -2.40 54.13
N ASP A 838 17.15 -3.69 53.84
CA ASP A 838 17.14 -4.22 52.47
C ASP A 838 15.74 -4.31 51.83
N ASN A 839 14.72 -3.80 52.54
CA ASN A 839 13.30 -3.82 52.16
C ASN A 839 12.75 -5.26 51.93
N GLY A 840 13.42 -6.28 52.46
CA GLY A 840 12.99 -7.67 52.48
C GLY A 840 11.67 -7.87 53.21
N GLY A 841 11.29 -7.02 54.16
CA GLY A 841 10.02 -7.06 54.88
C GLY A 841 10.07 -7.80 56.21
N VAL A 842 11.23 -7.88 56.87
CA VAL A 842 11.44 -8.43 58.21
C VAL A 842 12.39 -7.54 58.99
N ASP A 843 11.92 -7.03 60.13
CA ASP A 843 12.61 -6.01 60.91
C ASP A 843 14.06 -6.43 61.31
N ASP A 844 15.07 -5.58 61.07
CA ASP A 844 16.53 -5.86 61.18
C ASP A 844 16.98 -6.55 62.50
N GLY A 845 16.35 -6.20 63.61
CA GLY A 845 16.60 -6.76 64.94
C GLY A 845 15.93 -8.11 65.18
N ASP A 846 14.82 -8.41 64.49
CA ASP A 846 14.24 -9.76 64.44
C ASP A 846 15.03 -10.64 63.44
N GLU A 847 15.56 -10.07 62.34
CA GLU A 847 16.55 -10.65 61.41
C GLU A 847 17.81 -11.14 62.16
N ILE A 848 18.55 -10.22 62.82
CA ILE A 848 19.67 -10.53 63.71
C ILE A 848 19.27 -11.48 64.87
N GLY A 849 18.00 -11.40 65.30
CA GLY A 849 17.39 -12.30 66.28
C GLY A 849 17.23 -13.74 65.79
N ASN A 850 17.02 -13.93 64.49
CA ASN A 850 16.84 -15.20 63.80
C ASN A 850 18.17 -15.79 63.28
N GLY A 851 19.08 -14.92 62.82
CA GLY A 851 20.40 -15.25 62.30
C GLY A 851 20.45 -15.40 60.78
N THR A 852 19.60 -14.64 60.11
CA THR A 852 19.63 -14.19 58.70
C THR A 852 20.49 -12.91 58.60
N ASP A 853 20.55 -12.20 57.46
CA ASP A 853 21.51 -11.12 57.17
C ASP A 853 20.77 -9.88 56.58
N PRO A 854 20.50 -8.81 57.37
CA PRO A 854 19.63 -7.67 56.99
C PRO A 854 20.27 -6.68 55.98
N ASN A 855 20.97 -7.21 54.98
CA ASN A 855 21.52 -6.51 53.81
C ASN A 855 21.34 -7.42 52.54
N ASP A 856 20.42 -8.39 52.60
CA ASP A 856 20.15 -9.44 51.60
C ASP A 856 18.69 -9.92 51.75
N GLY A 857 17.74 -9.10 51.28
CA GLY A 857 16.29 -9.36 51.38
C GLY A 857 15.79 -10.63 50.68
N THR A 858 16.69 -11.43 50.09
CA THR A 858 16.41 -12.80 49.66
C THR A 858 16.51 -13.81 50.81
N ASP A 859 17.40 -13.57 51.79
CA ASP A 859 17.66 -14.44 52.96
C ASP A 859 16.54 -14.36 54.02
N ASP A 860 15.77 -13.26 54.01
CA ASP A 860 14.48 -12.97 54.67
C ASP A 860 13.47 -14.15 54.64
N GLY A 861 13.50 -14.92 53.55
CA GLY A 861 12.76 -16.18 53.41
C GLY A 861 13.13 -17.25 54.45
N GLY A 862 14.18 -17.03 55.25
CA GLY A 862 14.53 -17.78 56.46
C GLY A 862 13.47 -17.70 57.56
N THR A 863 12.61 -16.67 57.56
CA THR A 863 11.39 -16.62 58.40
C THR A 863 10.29 -17.54 57.88
N LEU A 864 10.23 -17.76 56.55
CA LEU A 864 9.28 -18.66 55.89
C LEU A 864 9.68 -20.14 56.09
N PRO A 865 8.73 -21.09 56.06
CA PRO A 865 9.08 -22.50 56.21
C PRO A 865 9.77 -23.03 54.95
N ALA A 866 11.06 -23.33 55.03
CA ALA A 866 11.88 -23.99 53.99
C ALA A 866 11.40 -25.40 53.52
N ASP A 867 10.19 -25.84 53.87
CA ASP A 867 9.49 -27.00 53.27
C ASP A 867 8.01 -26.72 52.94
N GLU A 868 7.62 -25.44 52.84
CA GLU A 868 6.40 -24.93 52.22
C GLU A 868 6.78 -24.08 50.98
N ASP A 869 5.78 -23.76 50.15
CA ASP A 869 5.85 -22.84 49.00
C ASP A 869 4.78 -21.76 49.25
N TYR A 870 5.13 -20.48 49.04
CA TYR A 870 4.43 -19.37 49.69
C TYR A 870 3.52 -18.59 48.72
N ASP A 871 4.04 -18.13 47.60
CA ASP A 871 3.30 -17.52 46.48
C ASP A 871 2.45 -18.52 45.68
N ASN A 872 2.87 -19.80 45.65
CA ASN A 872 2.29 -20.96 44.95
C ASN A 872 2.69 -21.11 43.46
N ASP A 873 3.92 -20.74 43.10
CA ASP A 873 4.53 -20.95 41.77
C ASP A 873 4.73 -22.46 41.42
N GLY A 874 5.39 -23.22 42.30
CA GLY A 874 5.92 -24.56 42.03
C GLY A 874 7.24 -24.91 42.73
N LEU A 875 8.05 -23.92 43.12
CA LEU A 875 9.27 -24.06 43.91
C LEU A 875 8.93 -24.23 45.41
N THR A 876 9.86 -23.93 46.33
CA THR A 876 9.66 -24.02 47.79
C THR A 876 10.72 -23.16 48.50
N ASN A 877 10.43 -21.94 48.96
CA ASN A 877 11.30 -20.93 49.63
C ASN A 877 12.84 -21.17 49.57
N ALA A 878 13.34 -22.24 50.19
CA ALA A 878 14.72 -22.73 50.05
C ALA A 878 15.11 -23.35 48.68
N GLN A 879 14.34 -23.12 47.62
CA GLN A 879 14.69 -23.35 46.21
C GLN A 879 14.91 -22.02 45.51
N GLU A 880 13.98 -21.07 45.65
CA GLU A 880 14.08 -19.64 45.28
C GLU A 880 15.37 -19.03 45.83
N ILE A 881 15.58 -19.09 47.15
CA ILE A 881 16.83 -18.66 47.84
C ILE A 881 18.10 -19.40 47.34
N ALA A 882 17.95 -20.54 46.68
CA ALA A 882 19.06 -21.32 46.11
C ALA A 882 19.31 -21.05 44.61
N LEU A 883 18.45 -20.26 43.97
CA LEU A 883 18.51 -19.78 42.59
C LEU A 883 18.88 -18.28 42.57
N GLY A 884 18.25 -17.50 43.45
CA GLY A 884 18.38 -16.03 43.55
C GLY A 884 17.05 -15.29 43.44
N THR A 885 15.92 -16.00 43.42
CA THR A 885 14.58 -15.43 43.21
C THR A 885 13.84 -15.16 44.53
N ASP A 886 12.79 -14.32 44.49
CA ASP A 886 12.02 -13.92 45.69
C ASP A 886 10.96 -14.99 46.06
N PRO A 887 11.02 -15.62 47.25
CA PRO A 887 9.99 -16.54 47.76
C PRO A 887 8.56 -15.97 47.93
N ARG A 888 8.32 -14.71 47.56
CA ARG A 888 7.05 -13.99 47.66
C ARG A 888 6.52 -13.51 46.30
N ASN A 889 7.33 -13.56 45.24
CA ASN A 889 6.98 -13.13 43.90
C ASN A 889 7.15 -14.30 42.90
N PRO A 890 6.05 -14.86 42.36
CA PRO A 890 6.10 -16.11 41.59
C PRO A 890 6.56 -15.95 40.14
N ASP A 891 7.15 -14.81 39.80
CA ASP A 891 7.36 -14.21 38.46
C ASP A 891 8.44 -13.12 38.65
N THR A 892 9.69 -13.54 38.88
CA THR A 892 10.73 -12.68 39.48
C THR A 892 11.29 -11.60 38.55
N ASP A 893 11.53 -11.90 37.27
CA ASP A 893 11.99 -10.91 36.27
C ASP A 893 10.83 -10.19 35.55
N GLY A 894 9.59 -10.68 35.69
CA GLY A 894 8.38 -10.02 35.23
C GLY A 894 7.97 -10.34 33.79
N ASP A 895 8.56 -11.37 33.18
CA ASP A 895 8.31 -11.75 31.78
C ASP A 895 6.94 -12.44 31.55
N LEU A 896 6.18 -12.66 32.63
CA LEU A 896 4.88 -13.36 32.73
C LEU A 896 4.95 -14.89 32.71
N LEU A 897 6.13 -15.50 32.62
CA LEU A 897 6.46 -16.87 33.06
C LEU A 897 6.47 -16.94 34.59
N LEU A 898 6.90 -18.06 35.15
CA LEU A 898 6.88 -18.28 36.60
C LEU A 898 8.14 -19.07 36.93
N ASP A 899 8.88 -18.68 37.96
CA ASP A 899 10.17 -19.26 38.33
C ASP A 899 10.15 -20.81 38.37
N GLY A 900 9.05 -21.39 38.88
CA GLY A 900 8.82 -22.84 38.95
C GLY A 900 8.27 -23.50 37.68
N GLU A 901 7.65 -22.74 36.77
CA GLU A 901 7.39 -23.25 35.42
C GLU A 901 8.71 -23.30 34.62
N GLU A 902 9.53 -22.26 34.69
CA GLU A 902 10.86 -22.20 34.10
C GLU A 902 11.79 -23.33 34.54
N VAL A 903 12.15 -23.33 35.82
CA VAL A 903 13.21 -24.19 36.38
C VAL A 903 12.84 -25.68 36.38
N ASP A 904 11.55 -26.04 36.44
CA ASP A 904 11.08 -27.45 36.45
C ASP A 904 10.43 -27.90 35.11
N THR A 905 10.24 -26.99 34.13
CA THR A 905 9.64 -27.32 32.79
C THR A 905 10.46 -26.87 31.58
N TYR A 906 11.00 -25.66 31.54
CA TYR A 906 11.63 -25.06 30.34
C TYR A 906 13.17 -25.09 30.38
N ASP A 907 13.80 -25.19 31.56
CA ASP A 907 15.26 -25.11 31.77
C ASP A 907 15.86 -23.69 31.45
N THR A 908 15.05 -22.62 31.53
CA THR A 908 15.41 -21.18 31.44
C THR A 908 16.01 -20.61 32.76
N ASP A 909 16.42 -19.34 32.80
CA ASP A 909 17.01 -18.69 34.00
C ASP A 909 16.07 -17.58 34.55
N PRO A 910 15.40 -17.76 35.71
CA PRO A 910 14.27 -16.94 36.20
C PRO A 910 14.69 -15.58 36.80
N LEU A 911 15.63 -14.92 36.14
CA LEU A 911 16.27 -13.65 36.48
C LEU A 911 16.68 -12.89 35.20
N ASP A 912 16.24 -13.33 34.02
CA ASP A 912 16.73 -12.91 32.70
C ASP A 912 15.63 -13.17 31.64
N ALA A 913 14.70 -12.22 31.52
CA ALA A 913 13.44 -12.33 30.76
C ALA A 913 13.56 -12.65 29.23
N ASP A 914 14.77 -12.78 28.69
CA ASP A 914 15.11 -13.21 27.32
C ASP A 914 16.37 -14.10 27.44
N THR A 915 16.18 -15.36 27.87
CA THR A 915 17.27 -16.25 28.32
C THR A 915 18.35 -16.48 27.24
N ASP A 916 18.00 -16.37 25.95
CA ASP A 916 18.91 -16.64 24.84
C ASP A 916 19.37 -15.40 24.02
N GLY A 917 18.73 -14.25 24.19
CA GLY A 917 19.13 -12.95 23.67
C GLY A 917 18.63 -12.66 22.24
N ASP A 918 17.40 -13.06 21.94
CA ASP A 918 16.78 -13.03 20.61
C ASP A 918 15.89 -11.79 20.37
N GLN A 919 15.50 -11.06 21.43
CA GLN A 919 14.52 -9.96 21.47
C GLN A 919 13.06 -10.42 21.45
N LEU A 920 12.78 -11.53 22.15
CA LEU A 920 11.46 -12.07 22.44
C LEU A 920 11.53 -12.70 23.85
N THR A 921 10.55 -12.46 24.73
CA THR A 921 10.65 -12.97 26.11
C THR A 921 10.23 -14.42 26.21
N ASP A 922 10.86 -15.18 27.12
CA ASP A 922 10.62 -16.61 27.33
C ASP A 922 9.13 -16.93 27.52
N GLY A 923 8.42 -16.05 28.21
CA GLY A 923 6.98 -16.06 28.46
C GLY A 923 6.14 -15.89 27.20
N ASP A 924 6.50 -14.96 26.30
CA ASP A 924 5.82 -14.75 25.01
C ASP A 924 6.14 -15.89 24.03
N GLU A 925 7.38 -16.37 24.02
CA GLU A 925 7.79 -17.58 23.28
C GLU A 925 6.94 -18.79 23.68
N VAL A 926 6.85 -19.07 24.98
CA VAL A 926 6.10 -20.22 25.52
C VAL A 926 4.58 -20.07 25.37
N LYS A 927 4.02 -18.85 25.42
CA LYS A 927 2.56 -18.62 25.56
C LYS A 927 1.87 -18.02 24.34
N VAL A 928 2.61 -17.33 23.47
CA VAL A 928 2.09 -16.66 22.27
C VAL A 928 2.60 -17.33 21.00
N TYR A 929 3.90 -17.61 20.91
CA TYR A 929 4.54 -18.05 19.65
C TYR A 929 4.78 -19.57 19.53
N GLU A 930 4.77 -20.32 20.64
CA GLU A 930 5.08 -21.77 20.74
C GLU A 930 6.51 -22.14 20.27
N THR A 931 7.49 -21.23 20.44
CA THR A 931 8.93 -21.41 20.15
C THR A 931 9.71 -22.09 21.31
N ASP A 932 11.04 -22.20 21.24
CA ASP A 932 11.90 -22.93 22.20
C ASP A 932 12.94 -21.95 22.80
N PRO A 933 12.70 -21.37 24.01
CA PRO A 933 13.41 -20.19 24.56
C PRO A 933 14.83 -20.46 25.08
N LEU A 934 15.60 -21.21 24.27
CA LEU A 934 16.97 -21.66 24.50
C LEU A 934 17.73 -21.85 23.16
N ASP A 935 17.16 -21.45 22.01
CA ASP A 935 17.72 -21.66 20.67
C ASP A 935 17.25 -20.64 19.57
N THR A 936 17.41 -19.30 19.77
CA THR A 936 17.59 -18.09 18.88
C THR A 936 17.26 -18.09 17.36
N ASP A 937 16.64 -19.15 16.84
CA ASP A 937 16.48 -19.61 15.45
C ASP A 937 15.72 -20.96 15.54
N THR A 938 14.57 -21.01 16.25
CA THR A 938 13.88 -22.23 16.73
C THR A 938 13.76 -23.30 15.64
N ASP A 939 13.51 -22.88 14.41
CA ASP A 939 13.34 -23.81 13.31
C ASP A 939 14.67 -24.34 12.70
N ASP A 940 15.83 -23.66 12.84
CA ASP A 940 17.20 -23.91 12.27
C ASP A 940 17.42 -23.34 10.81
N ASP A 941 16.82 -22.20 10.45
CA ASP A 941 16.81 -21.56 9.10
C ASP A 941 18.01 -20.63 8.91
N GLY A 942 18.29 -19.81 9.91
CA GLY A 942 19.15 -18.64 9.84
C GLY A 942 18.43 -17.30 9.91
N LEU A 943 17.28 -17.21 10.57
CA LEU A 943 16.70 -16.00 11.16
C LEU A 943 16.54 -16.24 12.67
N GLY A 944 16.20 -15.21 13.45
CA GLY A 944 15.89 -15.35 14.87
C GLY A 944 14.42 -15.02 15.08
N ASP A 945 13.80 -15.63 16.08
CA ASP A 945 12.35 -15.78 16.18
C ASP A 945 11.67 -14.43 16.46
N GLY A 946 12.17 -13.67 17.42
CA GLY A 946 11.87 -12.27 17.69
C GLY A 946 12.11 -11.38 16.48
N ARG A 947 13.09 -11.68 15.62
CA ARG A 947 13.27 -10.94 14.34
C ARG A 947 12.25 -11.33 13.27
N GLU A 948 11.76 -12.57 13.29
CA GLU A 948 10.67 -13.05 12.41
C GLU A 948 9.34 -12.42 12.86
N VAL A 949 9.06 -12.46 14.17
CA VAL A 949 7.90 -11.88 14.85
C VAL A 949 7.87 -10.36 14.77
N ASN A 950 8.93 -9.66 15.13
CA ASN A 950 8.92 -8.20 15.26
C ASN A 950 9.09 -7.51 13.90
N SER A 951 10.05 -7.91 13.07
CA SER A 951 10.36 -7.20 11.81
C SER A 951 9.74 -7.78 10.52
N LEU A 952 9.64 -9.11 10.38
CA LEU A 952 9.26 -9.73 9.09
C LEU A 952 7.80 -10.18 9.02
N LYS A 953 7.18 -10.43 10.18
CA LYS A 953 5.86 -11.05 10.33
C LYS A 953 5.78 -12.42 9.63
N THR A 954 6.87 -13.19 9.64
CA THR A 954 6.98 -14.58 9.17
C THR A 954 6.62 -15.57 10.29
N ASP A 955 6.60 -16.88 10.02
CA ASP A 955 6.25 -17.92 11.00
C ASP A 955 7.54 -18.56 11.57
N PRO A 956 7.96 -18.26 12.82
CA PRO A 956 9.20 -18.77 13.40
C PRO A 956 9.22 -20.31 13.60
N LEU A 957 8.10 -21.00 13.33
CA LEU A 957 8.00 -22.46 13.38
C LEU A 957 8.02 -23.12 11.98
N GLU A 958 7.91 -22.36 10.88
CA GLU A 958 7.94 -22.88 9.51
C GLU A 958 8.88 -22.12 8.55
N LYS A 959 10.10 -22.65 8.44
CA LYS A 959 11.20 -22.61 7.43
C LYS A 959 11.00 -22.11 6.00
N ASP A 960 9.78 -21.89 5.59
CA ASP A 960 9.31 -21.82 4.22
C ASP A 960 7.90 -21.23 4.29
N THR A 961 7.72 -20.06 4.94
CA THR A 961 6.40 -19.52 5.38
C THR A 961 5.35 -19.58 4.26
N ASP A 962 5.76 -19.29 3.02
CA ASP A 962 4.87 -19.32 1.84
C ASP A 962 4.79 -20.69 1.12
N GLY A 963 5.71 -21.62 1.39
CA GLY A 963 5.80 -22.94 0.75
C GLY A 963 6.34 -22.95 -0.69
N ASP A 964 7.16 -21.99 -1.09
CA ASP A 964 8.00 -22.00 -2.31
C ASP A 964 8.97 -23.20 -2.32
N GLY A 965 9.54 -23.49 -1.16
CA GLY A 965 10.66 -24.35 -0.89
C GLY A 965 12.00 -23.61 -0.88
N LEU A 966 12.05 -22.29 -0.67
CA LEU A 966 13.30 -21.62 -0.33
C LEU A 966 13.55 -21.83 1.15
N SER A 967 13.85 -20.75 1.89
CA SER A 967 13.69 -20.66 3.33
C SER A 967 13.92 -19.20 3.72
N ASP A 968 13.27 -18.70 4.75
CA ASP A 968 12.96 -17.28 4.89
C ASP A 968 14.24 -16.44 5.07
N GLY A 969 15.22 -16.91 5.84
CA GLY A 969 16.57 -16.32 5.91
C GLY A 969 17.41 -16.55 4.65
N VAL A 970 17.15 -17.59 3.86
CA VAL A 970 17.75 -17.74 2.53
C VAL A 970 17.15 -16.77 1.50
N GLU A 971 15.90 -16.34 1.67
CA GLU A 971 15.27 -15.25 0.93
C GLU A 971 15.93 -13.93 1.38
N VAL A 972 15.71 -13.54 2.64
CA VAL A 972 16.07 -12.26 3.25
C VAL A 972 17.57 -12.00 3.27
N LYS A 973 18.41 -12.96 3.65
CA LYS A 973 19.87 -12.77 3.76
C LYS A 973 20.61 -12.96 2.42
N LYS A 974 19.95 -13.38 1.32
CA LYS A 974 20.68 -13.74 0.09
C LYS A 974 19.99 -13.53 -1.27
N TYR A 975 18.68 -13.72 -1.40
CA TYR A 975 17.97 -13.46 -2.67
C TYR A 975 17.23 -12.12 -2.65
N LYS A 976 17.01 -11.54 -1.46
CA LYS A 976 16.31 -10.27 -1.19
C LYS A 976 14.86 -10.25 -1.71
N THR A 977 14.30 -11.43 -1.84
CA THR A 977 12.91 -11.79 -2.15
C THR A 977 12.03 -11.70 -0.91
N ASN A 978 10.70 -11.78 -1.08
CA ASN A 978 9.73 -11.63 0.01
C ASN A 978 9.32 -13.03 0.53
N PRO A 979 9.67 -13.42 1.78
CA PRO A 979 9.42 -14.77 2.30
C PRO A 979 7.94 -15.13 2.50
N LYS A 980 7.04 -14.13 2.42
CA LYS A 980 5.59 -14.30 2.52
C LYS A 980 4.91 -14.41 1.13
N LYS A 981 5.67 -14.41 0.03
CA LYS A 981 5.16 -14.39 -1.36
C LYS A 981 5.95 -15.35 -2.26
N ARG A 982 5.38 -16.53 -2.53
CA ARG A 982 6.01 -17.64 -3.30
C ARG A 982 6.52 -17.33 -4.71
N ASP A 983 6.29 -16.11 -5.19
CA ASP A 983 6.38 -15.63 -6.55
C ASP A 983 6.60 -14.11 -6.40
N THR A 984 7.77 -13.71 -5.91
CA THR A 984 8.04 -12.33 -5.43
C THR A 984 7.72 -11.27 -6.49
N ASP A 985 7.97 -11.56 -7.76
CA ASP A 985 7.70 -10.63 -8.87
C ASP A 985 6.41 -10.90 -9.66
N GLY A 986 5.72 -12.03 -9.48
CA GLY A 986 4.43 -12.30 -10.11
C GLY A 986 4.49 -12.83 -11.56
N ASP A 987 5.65 -13.24 -12.07
CA ASP A 987 5.77 -14.00 -13.34
C ASP A 987 5.02 -15.36 -13.31
N ARG A 988 4.70 -15.85 -12.11
CA ARG A 988 4.06 -17.14 -11.83
C ARG A 988 5.01 -18.33 -11.98
N LEU A 989 6.32 -18.12 -12.04
CA LEU A 989 7.29 -19.07 -11.50
C LEU A 989 7.20 -19.01 -9.97
N ASN A 990 8.17 -19.63 -9.30
CA ASN A 990 8.29 -19.54 -7.86
C ASN A 990 9.78 -19.49 -7.53
N ASP A 991 10.16 -18.69 -6.54
CA ASP A 991 11.51 -18.15 -6.37
C ASP A 991 12.59 -19.25 -6.32
N ARG A 992 12.36 -20.38 -5.64
CA ARG A 992 13.20 -21.60 -5.71
C ARG A 992 13.37 -22.13 -7.12
N VAL A 993 12.30 -22.21 -7.90
CA VAL A 993 12.36 -22.73 -9.26
C VAL A 993 13.21 -21.82 -10.14
N GLU A 994 13.17 -20.53 -9.91
CA GLU A 994 14.06 -19.58 -10.55
C GLU A 994 15.50 -19.75 -10.07
N VAL A 995 15.79 -19.40 -8.81
CA VAL A 995 17.16 -19.32 -8.29
C VAL A 995 17.85 -20.67 -8.19
N LYS A 996 17.13 -21.81 -8.16
CA LYS A 996 17.74 -23.14 -8.19
C LYS A 996 17.80 -23.75 -9.61
N LYS A 997 16.73 -23.66 -10.43
CA LYS A 997 16.62 -24.41 -11.69
C LYS A 997 16.88 -23.58 -12.95
N TYR A 998 16.31 -22.39 -13.08
CA TYR A 998 16.46 -21.59 -14.32
C TYR A 998 17.60 -20.57 -14.27
N LYS A 999 17.95 -20.09 -13.07
CA LYS A 999 18.97 -19.04 -12.81
C LYS A 999 18.59 -17.65 -13.33
N THR A 1000 17.30 -17.41 -13.38
CA THR A 1000 16.62 -16.13 -13.54
C THR A 1000 16.66 -15.33 -12.23
N ASN A 1001 16.08 -14.13 -12.20
CA ASN A 1001 16.12 -13.18 -11.10
C ASN A 1001 14.70 -12.92 -10.54
N PRO A 1002 14.32 -13.51 -9.39
CA PRO A 1002 12.94 -13.51 -8.85
C PRO A 1002 12.44 -12.16 -8.30
N LYS A 1003 13.09 -11.06 -8.68
CA LYS A 1003 12.61 -9.69 -8.41
C LYS A 1003 12.28 -8.96 -9.71
N ARG A 1004 12.21 -9.65 -10.85
CA ARG A 1004 12.05 -9.11 -12.20
C ARG A 1004 11.40 -10.16 -13.11
N LYS A 1005 10.09 -9.99 -13.35
CA LYS A 1005 9.23 -10.80 -14.24
C LYS A 1005 9.92 -11.20 -15.57
N ASP A 1006 10.76 -10.31 -16.09
CA ASP A 1006 11.70 -10.54 -17.19
C ASP A 1006 13.14 -10.30 -16.70
N THR A 1007 13.95 -11.36 -16.68
CA THR A 1007 15.34 -11.34 -16.20
C THR A 1007 16.28 -10.53 -17.10
N ASP A 1008 16.04 -10.45 -18.40
CA ASP A 1008 17.03 -9.91 -19.34
C ASP A 1008 16.61 -8.65 -20.11
N ARG A 1009 15.36 -8.20 -19.89
CA ARG A 1009 14.72 -6.98 -20.40
C ARG A 1009 14.44 -7.02 -21.91
N ASP A 1010 14.13 -8.19 -22.44
CA ASP A 1010 13.63 -8.42 -23.81
C ASP A 1010 12.17 -7.99 -23.98
N GLY A 1011 11.41 -8.08 -22.90
CA GLY A 1011 9.99 -7.79 -22.75
C GLY A 1011 9.09 -9.03 -22.88
N LEU A 1012 9.62 -10.23 -22.57
CA LEU A 1012 8.90 -11.48 -22.38
C LEU A 1012 9.11 -11.98 -20.94
N PRO A 1013 8.05 -12.35 -20.19
CA PRO A 1013 8.25 -12.91 -18.85
C PRO A 1013 8.93 -14.28 -18.89
N ASP A 1014 9.78 -14.55 -17.90
CA ASP A 1014 10.69 -15.69 -17.86
C ASP A 1014 9.96 -17.04 -18.00
N LYS A 1015 8.82 -17.21 -17.35
CA LYS A 1015 7.93 -18.37 -17.49
C LYS A 1015 7.50 -18.59 -18.93
N THR A 1016 7.15 -17.52 -19.62
CA THR A 1016 6.60 -17.55 -20.97
C THR A 1016 7.64 -18.08 -21.95
N GLU A 1017 8.88 -17.62 -21.81
CA GLU A 1017 10.06 -18.11 -22.52
C GLU A 1017 10.36 -19.58 -22.23
N ILE A 1018 10.52 -19.91 -20.94
CA ILE A 1018 10.82 -21.26 -20.43
C ILE A 1018 9.85 -22.34 -20.93
N LYS A 1019 8.60 -21.94 -21.21
CA LYS A 1019 7.53 -22.81 -21.70
C LYS A 1019 7.38 -22.79 -23.22
N GLY A 1020 8.04 -21.86 -23.91
CA GLY A 1020 7.80 -21.54 -25.31
C GLY A 1020 6.34 -21.13 -25.58
N TRP A 1021 5.67 -20.52 -24.60
CA TRP A 1021 4.23 -20.22 -24.68
C TRP A 1021 3.92 -19.10 -25.68
N ALA A 1022 4.76 -18.06 -25.72
CA ALA A 1022 4.69 -17.04 -26.77
C ALA A 1022 5.03 -17.65 -28.15
N ASN A 1023 6.01 -18.55 -28.24
CA ASN A 1023 6.41 -19.21 -29.48
C ASN A 1023 5.56 -20.45 -29.85
N LYS A 1024 4.23 -20.33 -29.75
CA LYS A 1024 3.28 -21.39 -30.13
C LYS A 1024 3.31 -21.74 -31.63
N ARG A 1025 3.82 -20.81 -32.46
CA ARG A 1025 3.97 -20.93 -33.92
C ARG A 1025 5.02 -21.97 -34.33
N TYR A 1026 6.11 -22.10 -33.56
CA TYR A 1026 7.22 -23.02 -33.85
C TYR A 1026 7.30 -24.15 -32.80
N ASP A 1027 6.22 -24.93 -32.67
CA ASP A 1027 6.08 -26.12 -31.81
C ASP A 1027 6.35 -25.85 -30.30
N ASN A 1028 6.03 -24.63 -29.82
CA ASN A 1028 6.37 -24.12 -28.48
C ASN A 1028 7.89 -24.15 -28.22
N CYS A 1029 8.72 -23.62 -29.13
CA CYS A 1029 10.16 -23.61 -28.88
C CYS A 1029 10.50 -22.67 -27.71
N PRO A 1030 11.12 -23.16 -26.63
CA PRO A 1030 11.45 -22.34 -25.48
C PRO A 1030 12.72 -21.54 -25.75
N THR A 1031 12.64 -20.24 -25.49
CA THR A 1031 13.72 -19.28 -25.53
C THR A 1031 14.49 -19.29 -24.19
N ASN A 1032 15.36 -18.33 -23.92
CA ASN A 1032 16.29 -18.38 -22.78
C ASN A 1032 16.29 -17.05 -21.98
N PRO A 1033 15.56 -16.99 -20.84
CA PRO A 1033 15.48 -15.79 -20.00
C PRO A 1033 16.79 -15.55 -19.27
N LYS A 1034 17.65 -14.74 -19.89
CA LYS A 1034 19.08 -14.45 -19.65
C LYS A 1034 19.78 -13.97 -20.93
N ARG A 1035 19.09 -13.96 -22.07
CA ARG A 1035 19.54 -13.58 -23.40
C ARG A 1035 18.37 -13.06 -24.23
N LYS A 1036 18.28 -11.74 -24.36
CA LYS A 1036 17.49 -11.06 -25.39
C LYS A 1036 17.54 -11.73 -26.76
N ASP A 1037 18.66 -12.32 -27.16
CA ASP A 1037 18.85 -13.03 -28.43
C ASP A 1037 19.31 -14.50 -28.15
N THR A 1038 18.40 -15.47 -28.29
CA THR A 1038 18.66 -16.88 -27.97
C THR A 1038 19.63 -17.53 -28.96
N ASP A 1039 19.41 -17.41 -30.27
CA ASP A 1039 20.13 -18.17 -31.29
C ASP A 1039 21.30 -17.42 -31.97
N ARG A 1040 21.38 -16.09 -31.77
CA ARG A 1040 22.47 -15.16 -32.11
C ARG A 1040 22.52 -14.78 -33.57
N ASP A 1041 21.38 -14.27 -33.97
CA ASP A 1041 21.02 -13.75 -35.27
C ASP A 1041 21.20 -12.21 -35.35
N GLY A 1042 20.80 -11.49 -34.30
CA GLY A 1042 20.77 -10.03 -34.22
C GLY A 1042 19.38 -9.40 -34.01
N LEU A 1043 18.33 -10.20 -33.85
CA LEU A 1043 17.02 -9.82 -33.32
C LEU A 1043 16.89 -10.21 -31.84
N SER A 1044 15.86 -9.70 -31.15
CA SER A 1044 15.50 -10.20 -29.81
C SER A 1044 14.38 -11.24 -29.85
N ASP A 1045 14.26 -12.08 -28.83
CA ASP A 1045 13.27 -13.17 -28.75
C ASP A 1045 11.83 -12.62 -28.76
N LYS A 1046 11.55 -11.48 -28.09
CA LYS A 1046 10.32 -10.68 -28.27
C LYS A 1046 10.17 -10.19 -29.69
N GLN A 1047 11.21 -9.59 -30.29
CA GLN A 1047 11.14 -9.06 -31.65
C GLN A 1047 10.85 -10.18 -32.67
N GLU A 1048 11.47 -11.35 -32.51
CA GLU A 1048 11.24 -12.51 -33.35
C GLU A 1048 9.82 -13.05 -33.20
N ILE A 1049 9.30 -13.19 -31.97
CA ILE A 1049 7.95 -13.72 -31.76
C ILE A 1049 6.87 -12.70 -32.14
N LYS A 1050 6.96 -11.45 -31.65
CA LYS A 1050 5.94 -10.41 -31.79
C LYS A 1050 6.02 -9.63 -33.10
N ARG A 1051 7.22 -9.25 -33.57
CA ARG A 1051 7.39 -8.28 -34.68
C ARG A 1051 7.73 -8.92 -36.04
N TYR A 1052 8.59 -9.92 -36.06
CA TYR A 1052 9.06 -10.57 -37.31
C TYR A 1052 8.43 -11.95 -37.55
N HIS A 1053 7.82 -12.52 -36.52
CA HIS A 1053 7.28 -13.88 -36.46
C HIS A 1053 8.24 -14.96 -36.98
N THR A 1054 9.53 -14.77 -36.75
CA THR A 1054 10.62 -15.70 -36.98
C THR A 1054 10.76 -16.65 -35.79
N ASN A 1055 11.65 -17.63 -35.90
CA ASN A 1055 11.81 -18.66 -34.88
C ASN A 1055 13.11 -18.42 -34.09
N PRO A 1056 13.07 -17.86 -32.86
CA PRO A 1056 14.26 -17.52 -32.05
C PRO A 1056 15.07 -18.73 -31.53
N CYS A 1057 14.84 -19.90 -32.13
CA CYS A 1057 15.58 -21.13 -31.94
C CYS A 1057 16.33 -21.58 -33.21
N ASP A 1058 16.14 -20.93 -34.37
CA ASP A 1058 16.64 -21.37 -35.67
C ASP A 1058 16.93 -20.21 -36.66
N ARG A 1059 17.97 -19.44 -36.32
CA ARG A 1059 18.84 -18.43 -36.99
C ARG A 1059 19.00 -18.41 -38.54
N ASP A 1060 17.97 -18.81 -39.28
CA ASP A 1060 17.78 -18.94 -40.74
C ASP A 1060 16.36 -19.57 -40.96
N THR A 1061 15.28 -18.93 -40.45
CA THR A 1061 13.94 -19.57 -40.28
C THR A 1061 13.42 -20.19 -41.57
N ASP A 1062 13.57 -19.48 -42.70
CA ASP A 1062 13.12 -19.96 -44.00
C ASP A 1062 14.10 -20.94 -44.71
N HIS A 1063 15.31 -21.08 -44.17
CA HIS A 1063 16.45 -21.86 -44.67
C HIS A 1063 17.00 -21.40 -46.04
N GLY A 1064 16.85 -20.12 -46.37
CA GLY A 1064 17.39 -19.43 -47.54
C GLY A 1064 18.92 -19.25 -47.49
N GLY A 1065 19.50 -19.23 -46.29
CA GLY A 1065 20.94 -19.28 -46.06
C GLY A 1065 21.60 -17.94 -45.73
N ALA A 1066 20.86 -16.98 -45.18
CA ALA A 1066 21.41 -15.81 -44.50
C ALA A 1066 21.18 -15.93 -42.98
N SER A 1067 20.43 -15.01 -42.39
CA SER A 1067 19.79 -15.13 -41.08
C SER A 1067 18.81 -13.96 -40.95
N ASP A 1068 17.80 -14.16 -40.15
CA ASP A 1068 16.58 -13.39 -40.11
C ASP A 1068 16.85 -11.91 -39.78
N GLY A 1069 17.63 -11.60 -38.74
CA GLY A 1069 18.14 -10.28 -38.40
C GLY A 1069 19.17 -9.71 -39.37
N ASN A 1070 19.90 -10.56 -40.12
CA ASN A 1070 20.68 -10.08 -41.27
C ASN A 1070 19.80 -9.72 -42.47
N GLU A 1071 18.59 -10.28 -42.56
CA GLU A 1071 17.61 -10.01 -43.62
C GLU A 1071 16.73 -8.81 -43.31
N VAL A 1072 16.21 -8.70 -42.08
CA VAL A 1072 15.59 -7.49 -41.50
C VAL A 1072 16.53 -6.29 -41.65
N LYS A 1073 17.79 -6.41 -41.20
CA LYS A 1073 18.82 -5.35 -41.32
C LYS A 1073 19.23 -5.04 -42.76
N ALA A 1074 18.83 -5.86 -43.73
CA ALA A 1074 19.03 -5.63 -45.16
C ALA A 1074 17.77 -5.20 -45.92
N GLY A 1075 16.61 -5.07 -45.26
CA GLY A 1075 15.33 -4.79 -45.90
C GLY A 1075 14.86 -5.95 -46.79
N SER A 1076 14.94 -7.16 -46.25
CA SER A 1076 14.53 -8.43 -46.86
C SER A 1076 13.60 -9.17 -45.89
N ASP A 1077 12.55 -9.76 -46.42
CA ASP A 1077 11.67 -10.68 -45.69
C ASP A 1077 12.48 -11.91 -45.22
N PRO A 1078 12.45 -12.29 -43.92
CA PRO A 1078 13.13 -13.47 -43.37
C PRO A 1078 12.29 -14.76 -43.40
N LEU A 1079 11.08 -14.72 -43.98
CA LEU A 1079 10.15 -15.86 -44.08
C LEU A 1079 9.92 -16.37 -45.52
N ASP A 1080 10.50 -15.73 -46.54
CA ASP A 1080 10.53 -16.20 -47.93
C ASP A 1080 11.97 -16.57 -48.36
N PRO A 1081 12.31 -17.86 -48.55
CA PRO A 1081 13.67 -18.29 -48.89
C PRO A 1081 14.07 -17.96 -50.35
N HIS A 1082 13.30 -17.09 -51.02
CA HIS A 1082 13.58 -16.46 -52.31
C HIS A 1082 13.69 -14.93 -52.23
N SER A 1083 13.34 -14.33 -51.08
CA SER A 1083 14.01 -13.15 -50.52
C SER A 1083 15.52 -13.42 -50.44
N THR A 1084 16.31 -12.35 -50.39
CA THR A 1084 17.76 -12.43 -50.15
C THR A 1084 18.33 -11.02 -49.95
N PRO A 1085 19.32 -10.82 -49.05
CA PRO A 1085 20.03 -9.56 -48.93
C PRO A 1085 20.64 -9.18 -50.27
N LYS A 1086 20.36 -7.96 -50.75
CA LYS A 1086 20.84 -7.44 -52.05
C LYS A 1086 22.33 -7.08 -52.00
N ASN A 1087 23.15 -8.12 -51.88
CA ASN A 1087 24.60 -8.15 -51.67
C ASN A 1087 25.33 -6.90 -52.22
N PRO A 1088 25.82 -6.00 -51.35
CA PRO A 1088 26.35 -4.70 -51.77
C PRO A 1088 27.56 -4.90 -52.69
N ARG A 1089 27.48 -4.31 -53.88
CA ARG A 1089 28.48 -4.52 -54.93
C ARG A 1089 29.88 -4.12 -54.43
N PRO A 1090 30.92 -4.97 -54.62
CA PRO A 1090 32.23 -4.75 -54.04
C PRO A 1090 32.95 -3.54 -54.67
N SER A 1091 32.79 -2.40 -54.01
CA SER A 1091 33.42 -1.13 -54.36
C SER A 1091 34.83 -1.07 -53.78
N GLY A 1092 35.84 -0.76 -54.62
CA GLY A 1092 37.06 -0.13 -54.14
C GLY A 1092 38.02 -0.97 -53.27
N ARG A 1093 38.57 -2.06 -53.81
CA ARG A 1093 39.78 -2.69 -53.23
C ARG A 1093 40.96 -1.70 -53.17
N ILE A 1094 41.19 -1.09 -52.02
CA ILE A 1094 42.42 -0.36 -51.66
C ILE A 1094 43.26 -1.27 -50.75
N THR A 1095 44.59 -1.24 -50.86
CA THR A 1095 45.47 -2.29 -50.31
C THR A 1095 46.50 -1.78 -49.29
N GLY A 1096 46.11 -1.78 -48.00
CA GLY A 1096 47.01 -1.86 -46.84
C GLY A 1096 47.97 -0.67 -46.61
N PRO A 1097 48.98 -0.81 -45.72
CA PRO A 1097 49.37 -2.03 -44.97
C PRO A 1097 49.25 -1.92 -43.44
N THR A 1098 49.47 -3.07 -42.79
CA THR A 1098 49.61 -3.29 -41.34
C THR A 1098 50.53 -2.31 -40.60
N GLY A 1099 50.08 -1.88 -39.42
CA GLY A 1099 50.93 -1.60 -38.25
C GLY A 1099 50.65 -2.67 -37.21
#